data_AF-A0A8C8G569-F1
#
_entry.id   AF-A0A8C8G569-F1
#
_cell.length_a   1.000
_cell.length_b   1.000
_cell.length_c   1.000
_cell.angle_alpha   90.00
_cell.angle_beta   90.00
_cell.angle_gamma   90.00
#
_symmetry.space_group_name_H-M   'P 1'
#
loop_
_entity.id
_entity.type
_entity.pdbx_description
1 polymer ?
#
loop_
_entity_poly.entity_id
_entity_poly.type
_entity_poly.pdbx_seq_one_letter_code
_entity_poly.pdbx_strand_id
1 'polypeptide(L)'
;TGRQRNTYGGLGGSRGEVLEFGGVSGQWGRFPVWNACCESILSFSVRTHSEDGLLLYLDDEGFCDFLELLLLRGKLRLRFSIFCAEPAEVSSGVAVSDGHWHVVRVKRDWRNTSLEVDGRMEGWAEVKSKRRDMTVFSHTFMGGVSPELHASPLRLTSPGVRDHAPFAGWLTSVTINGSAVVMEGSEGVTMGGDGCGPDHMCQNGGVCSVVEQKNVCDCTDTGYKGNDCSEGLAHLMIGDQAREDYLATFKGSEYFCYDLSPSPIQSSSDEITLSFKTLQRNGLMLHTGKSADYVNLALKNGAVSLVINLGSGAFEALVEPVNGKFNDNAWHDVKVTRNLRQHSGIGHAMVTISVDGILTTTGYTQEDYTMLGSDDFFYVGGSPSTADLPGSPVSNNFMGCLKEVVYKNNDVRLELSRLAKQGDAKMKVSGMVAFKCESVATLDPVTFDTPESFVALSKWSAKKAGSISFDFRTTEPNGLMLFSHGKPRQQQRKDPRTPPTLKVDFFAIEMLDGHLYLLLDMGSGTTKTKAIDRKVNDGEWYHVDFQRDGRSGTISVNSQRTAYTAPGDSEILDLDDTLYLGGLPEDRQGLIFPTEVWTALLNYGYVGCVRDLFVDGQSKDIRRLAEVQRAVGVKPSCSREPPKQCLSNPCQHSATCREGWNRYVCDCSGTGYLGRACERDATILSYDGSKFMKVQLPVAMHTEAEDVSLRFRSQRAYGVLMATTSRNSADTLRLELDGGRVRLTVNLGKGPETIFAGVGLNDNEWHTVRVVRRGKSLKLTVDDLQPVEGQMAGDHTQLEFHNVETGIVTEKRFMPAVPSNFIGHLQGLTLNGMPYIDLCKNGDIDYCELNAVIGYKSIVADPVTFRSRSSYVTLPTLQAYYSMHLFLQFKTTSPDGLVLYNRGDGNDFIVVELVKGYLHYVSDLGNGAHLIKGNSNSPLNDNHWHNVLISRDTNNLHTVKIDTKVTTQTTMGAKNLDLKGDLYVGGVAKEMYRDLPKLVHSREGFQGCLATVDLNGRLPDLLADALATTGQVERGCEVALMKADLQGPSTTCQEDSCSNQGVCLQQWEGFSCDCSMTSFGGPLCNDGESLFFLLFL
;
A
#
# COMPACT_ATOMS: atom_id res chain seq x y z
N THR A 1 39.19 42.69 -31.99
CA THR A 1 38.44 43.74 -32.70
C THR A 1 36.99 43.65 -32.22
N GLY A 2 36.38 44.53 -31.43
CA GLY A 2 36.53 45.94 -31.08
C GLY A 2 35.43 46.22 -30.03
N ARG A 3 35.80 46.75 -28.86
CA ARG A 3 35.40 48.07 -28.30
C ARG A 3 33.89 48.39 -28.22
N GLN A 4 33.43 48.52 -26.97
CA GLN A 4 32.21 49.16 -26.50
C GLN A 4 32.05 50.62 -26.98
N ARG A 5 30.79 51.03 -27.21
CA ARG A 5 30.22 52.28 -26.64
C ARG A 5 28.68 52.30 -26.68
N ASN A 6 28.13 52.43 -25.47
CA ASN A 6 26.92 53.12 -25.01
C ASN A 6 25.82 53.54 -26.00
N THR A 7 24.60 53.13 -25.67
CA THR A 7 23.39 53.97 -25.74
C THR A 7 22.69 53.98 -24.39
N TYR A 8 22.53 55.18 -23.83
CA TYR A 8 21.75 55.50 -22.64
C TYR A 8 20.25 55.32 -22.95
N GLY A 9 19.56 54.48 -22.17
CA GLY A 9 18.10 54.49 -22.01
C GLY A 9 17.82 54.64 -20.52
N GLY A 10 17.23 55.76 -20.11
CA GLY A 10 16.96 56.08 -18.72
C GLY A 10 16.02 55.05 -18.07
N LEU A 11 16.51 54.39 -17.02
CA LEU A 11 15.69 53.63 -16.09
C LEU A 11 14.96 54.61 -15.17
N GLY A 12 13.71 54.91 -15.50
CA GLY A 12 12.75 55.37 -14.51
C GLY A 12 12.53 54.22 -13.53
N GLY A 13 13.11 54.32 -12.33
CA GLY A 13 12.90 53.35 -11.27
C GLY A 13 11.44 53.35 -10.85
N SER A 14 10.73 52.24 -11.06
CA SER A 14 9.50 51.95 -10.34
C SER A 14 9.86 51.88 -8.85
N ARG A 15 9.40 52.87 -8.07
CA ARG A 15 9.46 52.81 -6.60
C ARG A 15 8.70 51.55 -6.18
N GLY A 16 9.42 50.58 -5.59
CA GLY A 16 8.78 49.47 -4.88
C GLY A 16 7.98 50.01 -3.69
N GLU A 17 6.95 49.29 -3.27
CA GLU A 17 6.13 49.63 -2.11
C GLU A 17 7.02 49.85 -0.88
N VAL A 18 6.78 50.93 -0.13
CA VAL A 18 7.49 51.23 1.12
C VAL A 18 6.65 50.69 2.26
N LEU A 19 7.23 49.77 3.03
CA LEU A 19 6.60 49.06 4.13
C LEU A 19 7.09 49.65 5.44
N GLU A 20 6.19 50.16 6.25
CA GLU A 20 6.49 50.72 7.55
C GLU A 20 6.15 49.71 8.66
N PHE A 21 7.15 49.39 9.47
CA PHE A 21 7.04 48.54 10.64
C PHE A 21 7.13 49.42 11.88
N GLY A 22 6.03 49.51 12.63
CA GLY A 22 5.91 50.41 13.80
C GLY A 22 6.64 49.93 15.06
N GLY A 23 7.23 48.74 15.06
CA GLY A 23 7.86 48.13 16.24
C GLY A 23 6.86 47.51 17.21
N VAL A 24 5.62 47.23 16.77
CA VAL A 24 4.59 46.65 17.63
C VAL A 24 4.74 45.13 17.74
N SER A 25 4.42 44.58 18.91
CA SER A 25 4.48 43.13 19.15
C SER A 25 3.52 42.37 18.24
N GLY A 26 4.02 41.33 17.57
CA GLY A 26 3.23 40.53 16.64
C GLY A 26 3.08 41.14 15.24
N GLN A 27 3.83 42.19 14.90
CA GLN A 27 3.92 42.66 13.51
C GLN A 27 4.77 41.70 12.66
N TRP A 28 4.41 41.52 11.40
CA TRP A 28 5.18 40.72 10.44
C TRP A 28 4.72 41.00 9.00
N GLY A 29 5.64 40.86 8.06
CA GLY A 29 5.35 40.81 6.63
C GLY A 29 5.78 39.46 6.06
N ARG A 30 4.88 38.78 5.34
CA ARG A 30 5.14 37.49 4.69
C ARG A 30 5.31 37.69 3.19
N PHE A 31 6.42 37.18 2.69
CA PHE A 31 6.77 37.16 1.27
C PHE A 31 6.81 35.72 0.76
N PRO A 32 6.76 35.51 -0.58
CA PRO A 32 6.88 34.19 -1.17
C PRO A 32 8.12 33.44 -0.65
N VAL A 33 8.05 32.12 -0.65
CA VAL A 33 9.15 31.25 -0.21
C VAL A 33 10.41 31.57 -1.03
N TRP A 34 11.47 32.00 -0.34
CA TRP A 34 12.78 32.17 -0.96
C TRP A 34 13.47 30.81 -1.05
N ASN A 35 13.61 30.28 -2.26
CA ASN A 35 14.39 29.07 -2.49
C ASN A 35 15.88 29.32 -2.25
N ALA A 36 16.30 29.18 -0.99
CA ALA A 36 17.66 29.41 -0.51
C ALA A 36 18.53 28.13 -0.58
N CYS A 37 18.13 27.09 -1.33
CA CYS A 37 18.79 25.78 -1.28
C CYS A 37 20.21 25.77 -1.86
N CYS A 38 20.47 26.56 -2.89
CA CYS A 38 21.73 26.55 -3.63
C CYS A 38 22.26 27.97 -3.89
N GLU A 39 22.24 28.41 -5.14
CA GLU A 39 22.65 29.75 -5.57
C GLU A 39 21.43 30.66 -5.66
N SER A 40 21.31 31.60 -4.73
CA SER A 40 20.14 32.49 -4.67
C SER A 40 20.47 33.77 -3.93
N ILE A 41 19.83 34.87 -4.31
CA ILE A 41 20.08 36.20 -3.75
C ILE A 41 18.75 36.82 -3.34
N LEU A 42 18.66 37.24 -2.08
CA LEU A 42 17.59 38.09 -1.57
C LEU A 42 18.15 39.49 -1.33
N SER A 43 17.45 40.53 -1.78
CA SER A 43 17.89 41.93 -1.63
C SER A 43 16.73 42.84 -1.28
N PHE A 44 16.95 43.78 -0.37
CA PHE A 44 15.97 44.78 0.05
C PHE A 44 16.69 46.03 0.58
N SER A 45 15.99 47.15 0.65
CA SER A 45 16.48 48.37 1.29
C SER A 45 15.85 48.54 2.66
N VAL A 46 16.65 48.92 3.66
CA VAL A 46 16.22 49.16 5.03
C VAL A 46 16.56 50.59 5.47
N ARG A 47 15.66 51.23 6.21
CA ARG A 47 15.90 52.51 6.89
C ARG A 47 15.37 52.40 8.32
N THR A 48 16.21 52.67 9.31
CA THR A 48 15.80 52.55 10.72
C THR A 48 16.64 53.44 11.63
N HIS A 49 16.08 53.81 12.78
CA HIS A 49 16.82 54.36 13.93
C HIS A 49 16.87 53.36 15.11
N SER A 50 16.24 52.18 14.96
CA SER A 50 16.26 51.14 15.98
C SER A 50 17.65 50.51 16.03
N GLU A 51 18.16 50.27 17.23
CA GLU A 51 19.42 49.54 17.39
C GLU A 51 19.23 48.02 17.40
N ASP A 52 18.03 47.52 17.70
CA ASP A 52 17.72 46.10 17.77
C ASP A 52 16.44 45.75 16.98
N GLY A 53 16.38 44.55 16.40
CA GLY A 53 15.17 44.06 15.73
C GLY A 53 15.35 42.82 14.84
N LEU A 54 14.30 42.02 14.64
CA LEU A 54 14.28 40.91 13.68
C LEU A 54 13.92 41.40 12.28
N LEU A 55 14.85 41.30 11.33
CA LEU A 55 14.66 41.77 9.95
C LEU A 55 14.16 40.69 9.00
N LEU A 56 14.71 39.47 9.08
CA LEU A 56 14.42 38.37 8.16
C LEU A 56 14.43 37.04 8.92
N TYR A 57 13.46 36.17 8.65
CA TYR A 57 13.43 34.80 9.13
C TYR A 57 12.82 33.85 8.10
N LEU A 58 13.42 32.68 7.96
CA LEU A 58 12.91 31.51 7.22
C LEU A 58 13.55 30.23 7.78
N ASP A 59 12.86 29.11 7.62
CA ASP A 59 13.27 27.81 8.12
C ASP A 59 12.59 26.63 7.40
N ASP A 60 12.91 25.42 7.84
CA ASP A 60 12.23 24.19 7.46
C ASP A 60 11.03 23.83 8.36
N GLU A 61 10.42 24.79 9.07
CA GLU A 61 9.26 24.58 9.95
C GLU A 61 9.51 23.69 11.19
N GLY A 62 10.67 23.83 11.83
CA GLY A 62 10.96 23.19 13.13
C GLY A 62 11.82 21.94 13.08
N PHE A 63 12.45 21.63 11.94
CA PHE A 63 13.45 20.55 11.87
C PHE A 63 14.84 21.09 12.23
N CYS A 64 15.60 21.58 11.24
CA CYS A 64 17.04 21.78 11.40
C CYS A 64 17.68 22.91 10.58
N ASP A 65 17.07 23.33 9.48
CA ASP A 65 17.58 24.37 8.59
C ASP A 65 16.87 25.70 8.86
N PHE A 66 17.66 26.76 9.04
CA PHE A 66 17.11 28.11 9.21
C PHE A 66 18.09 29.19 8.72
N LEU A 67 17.55 30.37 8.43
CA LEU A 67 18.29 31.59 8.18
C LEU A 67 17.57 32.77 8.82
N GLU A 68 18.29 33.52 9.64
CA GLU A 68 17.79 34.71 10.31
C GLU A 68 18.75 35.90 10.14
N LEU A 69 18.19 37.10 9.95
CA LEU A 69 18.94 38.36 9.94
C LEU A 69 18.41 39.27 11.05
N LEU A 70 19.30 39.65 11.95
CA LEU A 70 19.02 40.46 13.12
C LEU A 70 19.72 41.81 13.00
N LEU A 71 19.08 42.84 13.51
CA LEU A 71 19.71 44.10 13.86
C LEU A 71 20.08 44.01 15.34
N LEU A 72 21.37 44.20 15.66
CA LEU A 72 21.90 44.15 17.03
C LEU A 72 22.89 45.28 17.24
N ARG A 73 22.62 46.19 18.18
CA ARG A 73 23.42 47.41 18.43
C ARG A 73 23.68 48.22 17.14
N GLY A 74 22.66 48.34 16.31
CA GLY A 74 22.67 49.06 15.05
C GLY A 74 23.35 48.34 13.88
N LYS A 75 23.92 47.14 14.06
CA LYS A 75 24.61 46.37 13.02
C LYS A 75 23.83 45.11 12.64
N LEU A 76 23.99 44.65 11.40
CA LEU A 76 23.34 43.44 10.92
C LEU A 76 24.12 42.20 11.37
N ARG A 77 23.41 41.17 11.83
CA ARG A 77 23.94 39.84 12.14
C ARG A 77 23.11 38.79 11.42
N LEU A 78 23.74 38.08 10.49
CA LEU A 78 23.18 36.96 9.75
C LEU A 78 23.60 35.65 10.45
N ARG A 79 22.64 34.76 10.68
CA ARG A 79 22.88 33.46 11.33
C ARG A 79 22.08 32.38 10.60
N PHE A 80 22.69 31.23 10.35
CA PHE A 80 22.05 30.16 9.59
C PHE A 80 22.62 28.78 9.89
N SER A 81 21.83 27.73 9.72
CA SER A 81 22.26 26.33 9.83
C SER A 81 21.72 25.47 8.68
N ILE A 82 22.46 24.41 8.34
CA ILE A 82 22.07 23.38 7.37
C ILE A 82 22.27 22.02 8.02
N PHE A 83 21.25 21.17 7.99
CA PHE A 83 21.23 19.80 8.47
C PHE A 83 21.69 19.67 9.93
N CYS A 84 21.09 20.48 10.79
CA CYS A 84 21.27 20.50 12.25
C CYS A 84 22.71 20.79 12.68
N ALA A 85 23.52 21.41 11.82
CA ALA A 85 24.89 21.77 12.14
C ALA A 85 24.93 22.97 13.11
N GLU A 86 26.10 23.20 13.72
CA GLU A 86 26.32 24.41 14.51
C GLU A 86 26.13 25.66 13.61
N PRO A 87 25.28 26.63 13.99
CA PRO A 87 24.97 27.77 13.13
C PRO A 87 26.21 28.60 12.79
N ALA A 88 26.35 28.96 11.53
CA ALA A 88 27.37 29.90 11.07
C ALA A 88 26.84 31.34 11.17
N GLU A 89 27.72 32.29 11.46
CA GLU A 89 27.37 33.70 11.70
C GLU A 89 28.24 34.67 10.88
N VAL A 90 27.62 35.76 10.40
CA VAL A 90 28.28 36.89 9.73
C VAL A 90 27.71 38.19 10.31
N SER A 91 28.56 39.14 10.70
CA SER A 91 28.10 40.46 11.18
C SER A 91 28.62 41.57 10.28
N SER A 92 27.82 42.62 10.05
CA SER A 92 28.26 43.82 9.37
C SER A 92 29.21 44.64 10.24
N GLY A 93 30.22 45.24 9.63
CA GLY A 93 31.07 46.25 10.24
C GLY A 93 30.38 47.62 10.31
N VAL A 94 29.47 47.89 9.38
CA VAL A 94 28.70 49.15 9.26
C VAL A 94 27.39 49.07 10.07
N ALA A 95 27.04 50.16 10.74
CA ALA A 95 25.75 50.31 11.40
C ALA A 95 24.71 50.85 10.41
N VAL A 96 23.52 50.24 10.38
CA VAL A 96 22.40 50.58 9.48
C VAL A 96 21.27 51.33 10.19
N SER A 97 21.48 51.69 11.46
CA SER A 97 20.53 52.39 12.33
C SER A 97 20.70 53.91 12.33
N ASP A 98 21.26 54.47 11.27
CA ASP A 98 21.61 55.89 11.17
C ASP A 98 20.49 56.78 10.61
N GLY A 99 19.32 56.19 10.33
CA GLY A 99 18.18 56.89 9.73
C GLY A 99 18.25 57.09 8.22
N HIS A 100 19.26 56.55 7.52
CA HIS A 100 19.37 56.55 6.06
C HIS A 100 18.96 55.20 5.45
N TRP A 101 18.79 55.19 4.13
CA TRP A 101 18.50 53.97 3.39
C TRP A 101 19.79 53.20 3.12
N HIS A 102 19.80 51.93 3.54
CA HIS A 102 20.86 50.97 3.25
C HIS A 102 20.34 49.83 2.38
N VAL A 103 21.10 49.42 1.36
CA VAL A 103 20.77 48.26 0.52
C VAL A 103 21.43 47.02 1.11
N VAL A 104 20.63 46.03 1.49
CA VAL A 104 21.08 44.77 2.08
C VAL A 104 20.90 43.65 1.07
N ARG A 105 21.95 42.85 0.85
CA ARG A 105 21.90 41.64 0.01
C ARG A 105 22.40 40.43 0.80
N VAL A 106 21.60 39.37 0.84
CA VAL A 106 21.97 38.06 1.39
C VAL A 106 22.10 37.10 0.21
N LYS A 107 23.31 36.59 -0.02
CA LYS A 107 23.61 35.67 -1.12
C LYS A 107 24.01 34.30 -0.58
N ARG A 108 23.23 33.30 -0.95
CA ARG A 108 23.48 31.87 -0.74
C ARG A 108 24.24 31.29 -1.92
N ASP A 109 25.26 30.51 -1.61
CA ASP A 109 26.05 29.69 -2.54
C ASP A 109 26.36 28.35 -1.86
N TRP A 110 25.42 27.41 -1.96
CA TRP A 110 25.46 26.10 -1.28
C TRP A 110 25.71 26.22 0.23
N ARG A 111 26.88 25.80 0.74
CA ARG A 111 27.23 25.88 2.17
C ARG A 111 27.61 27.28 2.64
N ASN A 112 27.94 28.18 1.72
CA ASN A 112 28.39 29.54 2.00
C ASN A 112 27.25 30.58 1.94
N THR A 113 27.05 31.41 2.98
CA THR A 113 26.25 32.64 2.84
C THR A 113 27.13 33.86 2.97
N SER A 114 26.86 34.87 2.15
CA SER A 114 27.51 36.19 2.22
C SER A 114 26.49 37.29 2.50
N LEU A 115 26.95 38.32 3.22
CA LEU A 115 26.20 39.52 3.55
C LEU A 115 26.87 40.73 2.90
N GLU A 116 26.08 41.53 2.19
CA GLU A 116 26.51 42.77 1.53
C GLU A 116 25.62 43.93 1.98
N VAL A 117 26.24 45.08 2.29
CA VAL A 117 25.55 46.32 2.68
C VAL A 117 26.09 47.46 1.81
N ASP A 118 25.20 48.20 1.14
CA ASP A 118 25.51 49.33 0.25
C ASP A 118 26.55 49.04 -0.84
N GLY A 119 26.50 47.84 -1.41
CA GLY A 119 27.46 47.43 -2.45
C GLY A 119 28.80 46.93 -1.90
N ARG A 120 28.99 46.91 -0.57
CA ARG A 120 30.21 46.42 0.09
C ARG A 120 29.96 45.05 0.72
N MET A 121 30.82 44.08 0.40
CA MET A 121 30.81 42.76 1.03
C MET A 121 31.29 42.88 2.49
N GLU A 122 30.39 42.60 3.44
CA GLU A 122 30.67 42.69 4.87
C GLU A 122 31.30 41.40 5.42
N GLY A 123 31.00 40.25 4.79
CA GLY A 123 31.62 38.97 5.12
C GLY A 123 30.89 37.79 4.50
N TRP A 124 31.45 36.60 4.71
CA TRP A 124 30.83 35.32 4.36
C TRP A 124 31.17 34.27 5.41
N ALA A 125 30.31 33.29 5.59
CA ALA A 125 30.55 32.15 6.46
C ALA A 125 30.08 30.86 5.80
N GLU A 126 30.78 29.78 6.10
CA GLU A 126 30.41 28.43 5.67
C GLU A 126 29.94 27.61 6.88
N VAL A 127 28.83 26.91 6.73
CA VAL A 127 28.35 25.98 7.75
C VAL A 127 29.03 24.61 7.59
N LYS A 128 29.53 24.06 8.70
CA LYS A 128 30.17 22.72 8.74
C LYS A 128 29.13 21.61 8.74
N SER A 129 28.39 21.48 7.65
CA SER A 129 27.29 20.51 7.49
C SER A 129 27.67 19.30 6.64
N LYS A 130 27.05 18.14 6.90
CA LYS A 130 27.13 16.97 6.02
C LYS A 130 26.42 17.21 4.69
N ARG A 131 25.31 17.95 4.71
CA ARG A 131 24.54 18.36 3.53
C ARG A 131 25.11 19.66 2.95
N ARG A 132 24.92 19.91 1.65
CA ARG A 132 25.41 21.13 0.98
C ARG A 132 24.34 22.17 0.73
N ASP A 133 23.10 21.72 0.66
CA ASP A 133 21.90 22.49 0.32
C ASP A 133 21.03 22.72 1.54
N MET A 134 20.46 23.93 1.61
CA MET A 134 19.48 24.30 2.64
C MET A 134 18.08 23.88 2.20
N THR A 135 17.32 23.26 3.09
CA THR A 135 15.89 23.01 2.88
C THR A 135 15.10 24.14 3.53
N VAL A 136 14.18 24.75 2.79
CA VAL A 136 13.31 25.83 3.28
C VAL A 136 11.88 25.45 2.96
N PHE A 137 11.02 25.43 3.98
CA PHE A 137 9.60 25.11 3.84
C PHE A 137 8.70 26.27 4.25
N SER A 138 9.16 27.14 5.14
CA SER A 138 8.40 28.32 5.54
C SER A 138 8.52 29.46 4.52
N HIS A 139 7.54 30.36 4.57
CA HIS A 139 7.59 31.63 3.84
C HIS A 139 8.71 32.53 4.35
N THR A 140 9.05 33.54 3.56
CA THR A 140 10.05 34.54 3.96
C THR A 140 9.39 35.59 4.85
N PHE A 141 9.68 35.58 6.15
CA PHE A 141 9.14 36.55 7.10
C PHE A 141 10.09 37.73 7.27
N MET A 142 9.56 38.95 7.26
CA MET A 142 10.31 40.18 7.49
C MET A 142 9.66 41.05 8.57
N GLY A 143 10.49 41.68 9.39
CA GLY A 143 10.10 42.61 10.47
C GLY A 143 9.52 41.98 11.74
N GLY A 144 9.26 40.67 11.72
CA GLY A 144 8.78 39.84 12.82
C GLY A 144 8.23 38.50 12.31
N VAL A 145 7.70 37.66 13.19
CA VAL A 145 7.05 36.38 12.83
C VAL A 145 5.57 36.40 13.22
N SER A 146 4.74 35.55 12.61
CA SER A 146 3.29 35.56 12.86
C SER A 146 2.91 35.11 14.28
N PRO A 147 1.74 35.55 14.81
CA PRO A 147 1.24 35.07 16.11
C PRO A 147 1.18 33.54 16.23
N GLU A 148 0.90 32.84 15.12
CA GLU A 148 0.89 31.37 15.05
C GLU A 148 2.26 30.76 15.30
N LEU A 149 3.31 31.31 14.67
CA LEU A 149 4.71 30.90 14.88
C LEU A 149 5.20 31.35 16.27
N HIS A 150 4.76 32.51 16.75
CA HIS A 150 5.00 32.94 18.12
C HIS A 150 4.32 32.04 19.16
N ALA A 151 3.18 31.41 18.89
CA ALA A 151 2.50 30.52 19.83
C ALA A 151 3.03 29.08 19.82
N SER A 152 3.74 28.69 18.74
CA SER A 152 4.14 27.31 18.47
C SER A 152 5.67 27.16 18.36
N PRO A 153 6.42 27.12 19.48
CA PRO A 153 7.89 27.03 19.45
C PRO A 153 8.44 25.79 18.73
N LEU A 154 7.64 24.73 18.58
CA LEU A 154 8.01 23.51 17.86
C LEU A 154 7.97 23.67 16.32
N ARG A 155 7.36 24.73 15.79
CA ARG A 155 7.34 25.06 14.35
C ARG A 155 8.49 25.97 13.93
N LEU A 156 9.30 26.44 14.88
CA LEU A 156 10.45 27.30 14.61
C LEU A 156 11.74 26.50 14.83
N THR A 157 12.54 26.41 13.78
CA THR A 157 13.86 25.75 13.87
C THR A 157 14.83 26.54 14.75
N SER A 158 14.70 27.87 14.80
CA SER A 158 15.38 28.74 15.77
C SER A 158 14.33 29.34 16.71
N PRO A 159 13.94 28.70 17.83
CA PRO A 159 12.92 29.25 18.72
C PRO A 159 13.24 30.63 19.30
N GLY A 160 14.54 30.99 19.35
CA GLY A 160 15.04 32.26 19.86
C GLY A 160 14.60 33.49 19.05
N VAL A 161 14.12 33.35 17.81
CA VAL A 161 13.56 34.50 17.08
C VAL A 161 12.33 35.11 17.75
N ARG A 162 11.63 34.36 18.61
CA ARG A 162 10.49 34.87 19.38
C ARG A 162 10.88 35.89 20.45
N ASP A 163 12.13 35.81 20.90
CA ASP A 163 12.65 36.64 21.99
C ASP A 163 13.33 37.92 21.47
N HIS A 164 13.51 38.05 20.16
CA HIS A 164 14.06 39.24 19.54
C HIS A 164 13.00 40.35 19.41
N ALA A 165 13.45 41.60 19.55
CA ALA A 165 12.57 42.76 19.44
C ALA A 165 11.92 42.84 18.04
N PRO A 166 10.64 43.27 17.94
CA PRO A 166 10.04 43.60 16.65
C PRO A 166 10.82 44.72 15.96
N PHE A 167 11.01 44.62 14.64
CA PHE A 167 11.75 45.63 13.88
C PHE A 167 10.98 46.96 13.77
N ALA A 168 11.56 48.08 14.20
CA ALA A 168 10.98 49.40 13.94
C ALA A 168 11.71 50.09 12.79
N GLY A 169 11.03 50.43 11.69
CA GLY A 169 11.62 51.10 10.55
C GLY A 169 10.91 50.85 9.23
N TRP A 170 11.57 51.15 8.13
CA TRP A 170 11.01 51.03 6.78
C TRP A 170 11.81 50.03 5.94
N LEU A 171 11.08 49.17 5.22
CA LEU A 171 11.63 48.26 4.21
C LEU A 171 11.06 48.60 2.83
N THR A 172 11.85 48.46 1.77
CA THR A 172 11.36 48.61 0.39
C THR A 172 12.20 47.79 -0.58
N SER A 173 11.70 47.65 -1.81
CA SER A 173 12.44 47.06 -2.93
C SER A 173 12.90 45.62 -2.66
N VAL A 174 12.03 44.82 -2.04
CA VAL A 174 12.29 43.39 -1.78
C VAL A 174 12.32 42.64 -3.11
N THR A 175 13.43 41.96 -3.38
CA THR A 175 13.67 41.21 -4.61
C THR A 175 14.31 39.86 -4.31
N ILE A 176 13.93 38.84 -5.09
CA ILE A 176 14.53 37.50 -5.09
C ILE A 176 15.10 37.25 -6.48
N ASN A 177 16.41 37.00 -6.57
CA ASN A 177 17.15 36.83 -7.83
C ASN A 177 16.94 37.99 -8.83
N GLY A 178 16.77 39.21 -8.31
CA GLY A 178 16.53 40.43 -9.10
C GLY A 178 15.08 40.66 -9.51
N SER A 179 14.17 39.72 -9.26
CA SER A 179 12.73 39.88 -9.48
C SER A 179 12.08 40.51 -8.25
N ALA A 180 11.30 41.57 -8.44
CA ALA A 180 10.50 42.16 -7.36
C ALA A 180 9.43 41.16 -6.88
N VAL A 181 9.26 41.06 -5.56
CA VAL A 181 8.26 40.19 -4.94
C VAL A 181 7.23 41.03 -4.19
N VAL A 182 5.97 40.61 -4.26
CA VAL A 182 4.85 41.26 -3.57
C VAL A 182 4.62 40.57 -2.23
N MET A 183 4.22 41.33 -1.23
CA MET A 183 3.86 40.78 0.09
C MET A 183 2.57 39.96 -0.01
N GLU A 184 2.59 38.72 0.49
CA GLU A 184 1.46 37.78 0.46
C GLU A 184 0.53 37.89 1.67
N GLY A 185 0.97 38.61 2.71
CA GLY A 185 0.18 38.89 3.90
C GLY A 185 0.99 39.62 4.97
N SER A 186 0.31 40.36 5.83
CA SER A 186 0.94 41.09 6.93
C SER A 186 -0.04 41.37 8.06
N GLU A 187 0.52 41.63 9.23
CA GLU A 187 -0.19 42.17 10.39
C GLU A 187 0.67 43.27 11.00
N GLY A 188 0.07 44.40 11.38
CA GLY A 188 0.80 45.52 11.98
C GLY A 188 1.80 46.27 11.07
N VAL A 189 1.70 46.09 9.74
CA VAL A 189 2.54 46.78 8.74
C VAL A 189 1.70 47.79 7.96
N THR A 190 2.16 49.04 7.88
CA THR A 190 1.50 50.10 7.10
C THR A 190 2.17 50.24 5.72
N MET A 191 1.36 50.26 4.66
CA MET A 191 1.84 50.52 3.30
C MET A 191 1.95 52.04 3.13
N GLY A 192 3.17 52.55 3.19
CA GLY A 192 3.47 53.98 3.15
C GLY A 192 3.47 54.53 1.72
N GLY A 193 2.33 55.09 1.30
CA GLY A 193 2.29 56.22 0.37
C GLY A 193 1.79 57.45 1.13
N ASP A 194 2.50 58.58 1.02
CA ASP A 194 2.16 59.85 1.69
C ASP A 194 0.64 60.18 1.65
N GLY A 195 -0.05 60.19 2.81
CA GLY A 195 -1.17 61.13 3.02
C GLY A 195 -2.57 60.69 3.48
N CYS A 196 -2.88 59.45 3.89
CA CYS A 196 -4.07 59.17 4.73
C CYS A 196 -3.68 58.16 5.82
N GLY A 197 -3.16 58.67 6.94
CA GLY A 197 -2.81 57.86 8.11
C GLY A 197 -4.00 57.56 9.02
N PRO A 198 -3.82 56.71 10.06
CA PRO A 198 -4.89 56.20 10.92
C PRO A 198 -5.68 57.28 11.69
N ASP A 199 -5.20 58.52 11.76
CA ASP A 199 -5.86 59.63 12.46
C ASP A 199 -6.96 60.35 11.66
N HIS A 200 -7.14 60.09 10.36
CA HIS A 200 -8.20 60.70 9.53
C HIS A 200 -8.79 59.70 8.53
N MET A 201 -9.64 58.78 9.01
CA MET A 201 -10.46 57.92 8.15
C MET A 201 -11.78 58.61 7.83
N CYS A 202 -12.14 58.68 6.54
CA CYS A 202 -13.48 59.01 6.12
C CYS A 202 -14.44 57.92 6.60
N GLN A 203 -15.48 58.31 7.35
CA GLN A 203 -16.43 57.40 7.96
C GLN A 203 -17.49 56.94 6.95
N ASN A 204 -18.27 55.92 7.32
CA ASN A 204 -19.44 55.47 6.56
C ASN A 204 -19.18 55.12 5.08
N GLY A 205 -17.98 54.62 4.77
CA GLY A 205 -17.59 54.23 3.40
C GLY A 205 -17.17 55.39 2.49
N GLY A 206 -16.90 56.58 3.05
CA GLY A 206 -16.38 57.72 2.31
C GLY A 206 -14.98 57.48 1.77
N VAL A 207 -14.67 58.05 0.60
CA VAL A 207 -13.37 57.85 -0.06
C VAL A 207 -12.41 58.97 0.33
N CYS A 208 -11.29 58.64 0.99
CA CYS A 208 -10.22 59.59 1.36
C CYS A 208 -9.37 59.94 0.13
N SER A 209 -9.26 61.23 -0.18
CA SER A 209 -8.37 61.74 -1.24
C SER A 209 -7.57 62.93 -0.73
N VAL A 210 -6.34 63.10 -1.20
CA VAL A 210 -5.48 64.23 -0.84
C VAL A 210 -5.54 65.26 -1.96
N VAL A 211 -6.08 66.45 -1.67
CA VAL A 211 -6.15 67.58 -2.61
C VAL A 211 -5.39 68.75 -1.98
N GLU A 212 -4.36 69.27 -2.66
CA GLU A 212 -3.53 70.39 -2.19
C GLU A 212 -2.94 70.19 -0.77
N GLN A 213 -2.46 68.99 -0.46
CA GLN A 213 -1.92 68.61 0.87
C GLN A 213 -2.94 68.72 2.03
N LYS A 214 -4.24 68.71 1.73
CA LYS A 214 -5.30 68.53 2.73
C LYS A 214 -6.10 67.25 2.42
N ASN A 215 -6.47 66.54 3.46
CA ASN A 215 -7.28 65.33 3.37
C ASN A 215 -8.73 65.74 3.14
N VAL A 216 -9.35 65.22 2.08
CA VAL A 216 -10.73 65.51 1.67
C VAL A 216 -11.48 64.18 1.52
N CYS A 217 -12.62 64.07 2.20
CA CYS A 217 -13.49 62.91 2.11
C CYS A 217 -14.60 63.13 1.08
N ASP A 218 -14.74 62.19 0.15
CA ASP A 218 -15.86 62.15 -0.78
C ASP A 218 -16.98 61.26 -0.23
N CYS A 219 -18.17 61.85 -0.07
CA CYS A 219 -19.33 61.23 0.56
C CYS A 219 -20.52 61.05 -0.42
N THR A 220 -20.32 61.27 -1.72
CA THR A 220 -21.43 61.28 -2.70
C THR A 220 -22.19 59.96 -2.80
N ASP A 221 -21.50 58.83 -2.62
CA ASP A 221 -22.08 57.49 -2.75
C ASP A 221 -22.44 56.84 -1.40
N THR A 222 -22.27 57.56 -0.29
CA THR A 222 -22.48 57.00 1.06
C THR A 222 -23.81 57.40 1.69
N GLY A 223 -24.46 58.46 1.21
CA GLY A 223 -25.69 59.00 1.81
C GLY A 223 -25.45 59.85 3.07
N TYR A 224 -24.18 60.10 3.43
CA TYR A 224 -23.75 60.97 4.52
C TYR A 224 -23.11 62.25 3.95
N LYS A 225 -23.00 63.30 4.77
CA LYS A 225 -22.37 64.60 4.45
C LYS A 225 -21.34 64.96 5.52
N GLY A 226 -20.65 66.09 5.36
CA GLY A 226 -19.60 66.54 6.29
C GLY A 226 -18.19 66.19 5.84
N ASN A 227 -17.17 66.79 6.47
CA ASN A 227 -15.77 66.72 6.04
C ASN A 227 -15.12 65.34 6.21
N ASP A 228 -15.76 64.44 6.96
CA ASP A 228 -15.35 63.06 7.23
C ASP A 228 -16.49 62.05 6.96
N CYS A 229 -17.55 62.48 6.27
CA CYS A 229 -18.75 61.66 5.99
C CYS A 229 -19.49 61.16 7.25
N SER A 230 -19.41 61.89 8.37
CA SER A 230 -20.10 61.54 9.62
C SER A 230 -21.54 62.08 9.73
N GLU A 231 -21.95 63.05 8.91
CA GLU A 231 -23.24 63.74 9.06
C GLU A 231 -24.32 63.14 8.15
N GLY A 232 -25.06 62.15 8.64
CA GLY A 232 -26.22 61.55 7.98
C GLY A 232 -27.50 61.67 8.82
N LEU A 233 -28.62 61.98 8.14
CA LEU A 233 -29.97 62.31 8.66
C LEU A 233 -30.38 61.68 10.00
N ALA A 234 -30.12 62.41 11.08
CA ALA A 234 -30.80 62.25 12.36
C ALA A 234 -32.06 63.12 12.39
N HIS A 235 -33.17 62.65 11.80
CA HIS A 235 -34.52 63.09 12.18
C HIS A 235 -35.58 62.09 11.69
N LEU A 236 -35.69 60.97 12.40
CA LEU A 236 -36.95 60.28 12.72
C LEU A 236 -36.64 59.15 13.73
N MET A 237 -36.72 59.51 15.01
CA MET A 237 -37.00 58.56 16.10
C MET A 237 -38.30 57.80 15.73
N ILE A 238 -38.51 56.51 15.98
CA ILE A 238 -38.51 55.81 17.26
C ILE A 238 -38.50 54.29 16.97
N GLY A 239 -37.62 53.53 17.63
CA GLY A 239 -37.85 52.13 18.01
C GLY A 239 -37.22 51.04 17.15
N ASP A 240 -35.99 50.63 17.48
CA ASP A 240 -35.71 49.20 17.68
C ASP A 240 -34.46 49.02 18.56
N GLN A 241 -34.53 48.11 19.52
CA GLN A 241 -33.40 47.74 20.37
C GLN A 241 -32.37 46.99 19.51
N ALA A 242 -31.08 47.21 19.75
CA ALA A 242 -30.02 46.38 19.19
C ALA A 242 -30.28 44.91 19.55
N ARG A 243 -30.75 44.12 18.58
CA ARG A 243 -31.03 42.70 18.73
C ARG A 243 -29.68 41.98 18.73
N GLU A 244 -29.31 41.42 19.88
CA GLU A 244 -28.13 40.56 20.01
C GLU A 244 -28.39 39.28 19.20
N ASP A 245 -27.64 39.05 18.11
CA ASP A 245 -27.77 37.82 17.31
C ASP A 245 -27.29 36.60 18.13
N TYR A 246 -28.16 35.61 18.31
CA TYR A 246 -27.85 34.37 19.03
C TYR A 246 -27.31 33.32 18.05
N LEU A 247 -25.98 33.25 17.95
CA LEU A 247 -25.28 32.38 17.00
C LEU A 247 -24.21 31.51 17.68
N ALA A 248 -23.96 30.33 17.09
CA ALA A 248 -23.03 29.34 17.61
C ALA A 248 -22.27 28.62 16.50
N THR A 249 -20.99 28.30 16.75
CA THR A 249 -20.15 27.50 15.86
C THR A 249 -20.11 26.04 16.32
N PHE A 250 -20.34 25.13 15.38
CA PHE A 250 -20.25 23.69 15.52
C PHE A 250 -19.08 23.18 14.68
N LYS A 251 -18.23 22.34 15.25
CA LYS A 251 -17.04 21.75 14.61
C LYS A 251 -17.22 20.25 14.34
N GLY A 252 -18.47 19.76 14.41
CA GLY A 252 -18.84 18.39 14.08
C GLY A 252 -18.77 17.40 15.24
N SER A 253 -18.36 17.84 16.45
CA SER A 253 -18.40 17.02 17.67
C SER A 253 -19.32 17.59 18.74
N GLU A 254 -19.84 18.80 18.53
CA GLU A 254 -20.69 19.53 19.47
C GLU A 254 -22.16 19.51 19.03
N TYR A 255 -23.07 19.60 20.00
CA TYR A 255 -24.50 19.74 19.74
C TYR A 255 -25.24 20.31 20.96
N PHE A 256 -26.43 20.85 20.73
CA PHE A 256 -27.37 21.19 21.79
C PHE A 256 -28.40 20.09 21.98
N CYS A 257 -28.84 19.89 23.21
CA CYS A 257 -29.88 18.94 23.59
C CYS A 257 -30.82 19.60 24.60
N TYR A 258 -32.07 19.82 24.20
CA TYR A 258 -33.11 20.38 25.05
C TYR A 258 -34.09 19.29 25.48
N ASP A 259 -34.34 19.17 26.78
CA ASP A 259 -35.20 18.15 27.37
C ASP A 259 -36.69 18.56 27.29
N LEU A 260 -37.46 17.82 26.47
CA LEU A 260 -38.89 18.03 26.28
C LEU A 260 -39.74 17.21 27.24
N SER A 261 -39.18 16.26 27.98
CA SER A 261 -39.94 15.41 28.90
C SER A 261 -40.77 16.18 29.94
N PRO A 262 -40.34 17.34 30.48
CA PRO A 262 -41.16 18.11 31.41
C PRO A 262 -42.27 18.91 30.72
N SER A 263 -42.17 19.14 29.41
CA SER A 263 -43.11 19.97 28.63
C SER A 263 -43.16 19.46 27.17
N PRO A 264 -43.84 18.34 26.91
CA PRO A 264 -43.88 17.73 25.59
C PRO A 264 -44.45 18.67 24.53
N ILE A 265 -43.88 18.60 23.33
CA ILE A 265 -44.43 19.29 22.16
C ILE A 265 -45.64 18.49 21.68
N GLN A 266 -46.79 19.15 21.64
CA GLN A 266 -48.00 18.68 20.96
C GLN A 266 -48.47 19.81 20.07
N SER A 267 -48.19 19.71 18.77
CA SER A 267 -48.44 20.82 17.86
C SER A 267 -49.22 20.38 16.64
N SER A 268 -50.16 21.23 16.22
CA SER A 268 -50.92 21.10 14.97
C SER A 268 -50.59 22.20 13.95
N SER A 269 -49.82 23.21 14.36
CA SER A 269 -49.26 24.27 13.52
C SER A 269 -47.95 24.76 14.13
N ASP A 270 -46.90 24.81 13.30
CA ASP A 270 -45.51 24.92 13.74
C ASP A 270 -44.75 25.82 12.77
N GLU A 271 -43.82 26.60 13.29
CA GLU A 271 -42.85 27.36 12.54
C GLU A 271 -41.44 27.10 13.07
N ILE A 272 -40.53 26.75 12.17
CA ILE A 272 -39.11 26.59 12.44
C ILE A 272 -38.35 27.62 11.61
N THR A 273 -37.48 28.38 12.26
CA THR A 273 -36.57 29.32 11.59
C THR A 273 -35.16 29.10 12.08
N LEU A 274 -34.20 29.16 11.16
CA LEU A 274 -32.76 29.23 11.46
C LEU A 274 -32.03 29.84 10.27
N SER A 275 -30.82 30.36 10.49
CA SER A 275 -29.86 30.56 9.41
C SER A 275 -28.64 29.68 9.62
N PHE A 276 -28.08 29.17 8.52
CA PHE A 276 -26.88 28.33 8.57
C PHE A 276 -25.78 28.88 7.66
N LYS A 277 -24.53 28.55 7.99
CA LYS A 277 -23.33 28.85 7.22
C LYS A 277 -22.37 27.68 7.29
N THR A 278 -22.04 27.05 6.16
CA THR A 278 -21.19 25.85 6.15
C THR A 278 -20.45 25.65 4.83
N LEU A 279 -19.35 24.90 4.87
CA LEU A 279 -18.65 24.35 3.69
C LEU A 279 -18.97 22.86 3.48
N GLN A 280 -19.50 22.18 4.50
CA GLN A 280 -19.80 20.75 4.45
C GLN A 280 -21.01 20.47 3.59
N ARG A 281 -21.02 19.32 2.91
CA ARG A 281 -22.14 18.88 2.06
C ARG A 281 -23.23 18.18 2.85
N ASN A 282 -22.87 17.58 3.97
CA ASN A 282 -23.74 16.79 4.83
C ASN A 282 -23.65 17.28 6.27
N GLY A 283 -24.78 17.35 6.98
CA GLY A 283 -24.79 17.71 8.39
C GLY A 283 -26.18 17.93 8.97
N LEU A 284 -26.45 17.39 10.15
CA LEU A 284 -27.72 17.56 10.86
C LEU A 284 -27.86 18.98 11.45
N MET A 285 -28.84 19.76 11.00
CA MET A 285 -29.10 21.08 11.57
C MET A 285 -29.95 20.97 12.84
N LEU A 286 -31.06 20.23 12.79
CA LEU A 286 -31.89 19.92 13.95
C LEU A 286 -32.72 18.65 13.80
N HIS A 287 -33.10 18.07 14.93
CA HIS A 287 -34.02 16.95 15.00
C HIS A 287 -34.79 16.92 16.31
N THR A 288 -36.07 16.56 16.26
CA THR A 288 -36.88 16.26 17.45
C THR A 288 -37.87 15.15 17.11
N GLY A 289 -38.11 14.24 18.05
CA GLY A 289 -39.07 13.15 17.88
C GLY A 289 -38.50 11.76 18.13
N LYS A 290 -39.38 10.78 18.25
CA LYS A 290 -39.05 9.37 18.45
C LYS A 290 -40.08 8.50 17.75
N SER A 291 -39.66 7.32 17.28
CA SER A 291 -40.52 6.36 16.57
C SER A 291 -41.11 6.96 15.28
N ALA A 292 -42.43 7.18 15.21
CA ALA A 292 -43.13 7.60 13.99
C ALA A 292 -43.45 9.10 13.94
N ASP A 293 -43.21 9.84 15.03
CA ASP A 293 -43.45 11.29 15.11
C ASP A 293 -42.12 12.01 15.23
N TYR A 294 -41.72 12.72 14.17
CA TYR A 294 -40.46 13.45 14.16
C TYR A 294 -40.40 14.55 13.11
N VAL A 295 -39.47 15.49 13.35
CA VAL A 295 -39.02 16.50 12.39
C VAL A 295 -37.50 16.41 12.29
N ASN A 296 -36.99 16.30 11.07
CA ASN A 296 -35.57 16.30 10.77
C ASN A 296 -35.27 17.36 9.72
N LEU A 297 -34.29 18.22 9.99
CA LEU A 297 -33.78 19.20 9.04
C LEU A 297 -32.27 19.07 8.95
N ALA A 298 -31.76 18.80 7.76
CA ALA A 298 -30.35 18.53 7.52
C ALA A 298 -29.89 19.06 6.16
N LEU A 299 -28.59 19.25 6.00
CA LEU A 299 -27.97 19.39 4.68
C LEU A 299 -27.62 18.00 4.16
N LYS A 300 -28.02 17.67 2.92
CA LYS A 300 -27.77 16.39 2.25
C LYS A 300 -27.23 16.66 0.86
N ASN A 301 -25.99 16.25 0.59
CA ASN A 301 -25.27 16.52 -0.67
C ASN A 301 -25.30 17.99 -1.12
N GLY A 302 -25.30 18.93 -0.17
CA GLY A 302 -25.38 20.37 -0.45
C GLY A 302 -26.80 20.90 -0.73
N ALA A 303 -27.84 20.07 -0.59
CA ALA A 303 -29.25 20.48 -0.65
C ALA A 303 -29.89 20.45 0.75
N VAL A 304 -30.89 21.30 1.00
CA VAL A 304 -31.60 21.32 2.29
C VAL A 304 -32.69 20.24 2.28
N SER A 305 -32.56 19.26 3.16
CA SER A 305 -33.47 18.12 3.29
C SER A 305 -34.34 18.29 4.53
N LEU A 306 -35.65 18.22 4.35
CA LEU A 306 -36.66 18.24 5.41
C LEU A 306 -37.45 16.94 5.39
N VAL A 307 -37.53 16.28 6.54
CA VAL A 307 -38.38 15.10 6.73
C VAL A 307 -39.29 15.32 7.94
N ILE A 308 -40.60 15.19 7.74
CA ILE A 308 -41.60 15.30 8.80
C ILE A 308 -42.50 14.09 8.77
N ASN A 309 -42.62 13.38 9.90
CA ASN A 309 -43.60 12.30 10.07
C ASN A 309 -44.46 12.57 11.30
N LEU A 310 -45.77 12.28 11.18
CA LEU A 310 -46.81 12.51 12.19
C LEU A 310 -47.51 11.21 12.60
N GLY A 311 -46.87 10.07 12.36
CA GLY A 311 -47.39 8.75 12.72
C GLY A 311 -47.89 7.93 11.53
N SER A 312 -48.20 8.58 10.40
CA SER A 312 -48.87 7.96 9.24
C SER A 312 -48.12 8.06 7.92
N GLY A 313 -46.83 8.34 7.97
CA GLY A 313 -45.95 8.39 6.79
C GLY A 313 -45.29 9.76 6.61
N ALA A 314 -44.03 9.72 6.20
CA ALA A 314 -43.19 10.91 6.15
C ALA A 314 -43.50 11.76 4.90
N PHE A 315 -43.51 13.08 5.10
CA PHE A 315 -43.30 14.08 4.07
C PHE A 315 -41.80 14.33 3.93
N GLU A 316 -41.27 14.20 2.71
CA GLU A 316 -39.87 14.47 2.37
C GLU A 316 -39.81 15.62 1.36
N ALA A 317 -38.99 16.63 1.66
CA ALA A 317 -38.67 17.71 0.74
C ALA A 317 -37.15 17.87 0.63
N LEU A 318 -36.67 18.03 -0.60
CA LEU A 318 -35.28 18.36 -0.90
C LEU A 318 -35.26 19.66 -1.71
N VAL A 319 -34.72 20.71 -1.11
CA VAL A 319 -34.57 22.02 -1.76
C VAL A 319 -33.15 22.09 -2.30
N GLU A 320 -33.03 22.14 -3.63
CA GLU A 320 -31.75 22.32 -4.32
C GLU A 320 -31.54 23.80 -4.70
N PRO A 321 -30.30 24.30 -4.68
CA PRO A 321 -30.01 25.67 -5.10
C PRO A 321 -30.18 25.80 -6.63
N VAL A 322 -30.90 26.83 -7.08
CA VAL A 322 -31.10 27.10 -8.53
C VAL A 322 -29.82 27.62 -9.19
N ASN A 323 -29.03 28.41 -8.46
CA ASN A 323 -27.71 28.90 -8.87
C ASN A 323 -26.77 28.83 -7.66
N GLY A 324 -25.56 28.30 -7.83
CA GLY A 324 -24.58 28.19 -6.75
C GLY A 324 -24.74 26.92 -5.91
N LYS A 325 -24.37 27.00 -4.62
CA LYS A 325 -24.41 25.89 -3.66
C LYS A 325 -24.75 26.43 -2.28
N PHE A 326 -25.50 25.69 -1.47
CA PHE A 326 -25.77 26.09 -0.07
C PHE A 326 -24.58 25.90 0.87
N ASN A 327 -23.57 25.13 0.45
CA ASN A 327 -22.33 24.93 1.19
C ASN A 327 -21.19 25.81 0.66
N ASP A 328 -21.50 27.08 0.38
CA ASP A 328 -20.59 28.10 -0.14
C ASP A 328 -19.96 28.98 0.97
N ASN A 329 -20.20 28.63 2.23
CA ASN A 329 -19.82 29.43 3.41
C ASN A 329 -20.47 30.82 3.45
N ALA A 330 -21.66 31.00 2.87
CA ALA A 330 -22.52 32.15 3.07
C ALA A 330 -23.65 31.83 4.07
N TRP A 331 -24.34 32.87 4.54
CA TRP A 331 -25.53 32.70 5.37
C TRP A 331 -26.74 32.39 4.50
N HIS A 332 -27.44 31.30 4.82
CA HIS A 332 -28.71 30.94 4.20
C HIS A 332 -29.81 30.85 5.25
N ASP A 333 -30.96 31.43 4.94
CA ASP A 333 -32.12 31.47 5.84
C ASP A 333 -33.09 30.33 5.52
N VAL A 334 -33.38 29.48 6.49
CA VAL A 334 -34.35 28.39 6.37
C VAL A 334 -35.58 28.72 7.21
N LYS A 335 -36.74 28.68 6.57
CA LYS A 335 -38.03 28.79 7.24
C LYS A 335 -38.92 27.62 6.84
N VAL A 336 -39.41 26.89 7.82
CA VAL A 336 -40.38 25.81 7.65
C VAL A 336 -41.66 26.23 8.36
N THR A 337 -42.78 26.19 7.66
CA THR A 337 -44.10 26.42 8.23
C THR A 337 -44.98 25.21 7.97
N ARG A 338 -45.59 24.69 9.03
CA ARG A 338 -46.59 23.64 8.94
C ARG A 338 -47.92 24.16 9.43
N ASN A 339 -48.95 24.03 8.61
CA ASN A 339 -50.30 24.43 8.95
C ASN A 339 -51.29 23.34 8.58
N LEU A 340 -52.17 23.01 9.52
CA LEU A 340 -53.39 22.25 9.26
C LEU A 340 -54.24 22.91 8.18
N ARG A 341 -54.58 22.16 7.13
CA ARG A 341 -55.60 22.54 6.15
C ARG A 341 -56.62 21.40 6.01
N GLN A 342 -57.89 21.73 6.22
CA GLN A 342 -58.98 20.79 5.92
C GLN A 342 -59.28 20.82 4.42
N HIS A 343 -59.14 19.69 3.75
CA HIS A 343 -59.58 19.50 2.38
C HIS A 343 -60.58 18.35 2.34
N SER A 344 -61.78 18.59 1.81
CA SER A 344 -62.84 17.58 1.66
C SER A 344 -63.25 16.85 2.96
N GLY A 345 -63.16 17.52 4.11
CA GLY A 345 -63.53 16.96 5.42
C GLY A 345 -62.43 16.18 6.13
N ILE A 346 -61.26 16.00 5.49
CA ILE A 346 -60.07 15.36 6.06
C ILE A 346 -59.01 16.44 6.31
N GLY A 347 -58.40 16.43 7.50
CA GLY A 347 -57.33 17.36 7.86
C GLY A 347 -55.99 16.88 7.34
N HIS A 348 -55.33 17.63 6.46
CA HIS A 348 -53.96 17.37 6.04
C HIS A 348 -53.04 18.48 6.56
N ALA A 349 -51.84 18.13 7.03
CA ALA A 349 -50.85 19.13 7.40
C ALA A 349 -50.10 19.59 6.15
N MET A 350 -50.33 20.85 5.75
CA MET A 350 -49.58 21.48 4.67
C MET A 350 -48.23 21.95 5.21
N VAL A 351 -47.15 21.49 4.60
CA VAL A 351 -45.77 21.86 4.94
C VAL A 351 -45.22 22.71 3.81
N THR A 352 -44.65 23.86 4.17
CA THR A 352 -43.90 24.73 3.25
C THR A 352 -42.51 24.94 3.82
N ILE A 353 -41.48 24.64 3.04
CA ILE A 353 -40.09 24.99 3.33
C ILE A 353 -39.66 26.08 2.35
N SER A 354 -38.98 27.11 2.86
CA SER A 354 -38.36 28.17 2.08
C SER A 354 -36.90 28.33 2.46
N VAL A 355 -36.01 28.39 1.47
CA VAL A 355 -34.60 28.78 1.64
C VAL A 355 -34.35 30.13 0.98
N ASP A 356 -33.71 31.05 1.70
CA ASP A 356 -33.43 32.44 1.32
C ASP A 356 -34.66 33.24 0.88
N GLY A 357 -35.84 32.84 1.34
CA GLY A 357 -37.13 33.47 1.00
C GLY A 357 -37.58 33.30 -0.46
N ILE A 358 -36.78 32.65 -1.32
CA ILE A 358 -37.02 32.54 -2.77
C ILE A 358 -37.34 31.10 -3.16
N LEU A 359 -36.68 30.11 -2.54
CA LEU A 359 -36.77 28.71 -2.95
C LEU A 359 -37.78 27.98 -2.09
N THR A 360 -39.01 27.80 -2.59
CA THR A 360 -40.11 27.20 -1.82
C THR A 360 -40.57 25.84 -2.35
N THR A 361 -40.62 24.83 -1.49
CA THR A 361 -41.30 23.55 -1.75
C THR A 361 -42.49 23.44 -0.81
N THR A 362 -43.66 23.09 -1.35
CA THR A 362 -44.89 22.86 -0.56
C THR A 362 -45.42 21.46 -0.82
N GLY A 363 -45.87 20.78 0.24
CA GLY A 363 -46.55 19.49 0.12
C GLY A 363 -47.38 19.17 1.37
N TYR A 364 -47.83 17.93 1.47
CA TYR A 364 -48.70 17.45 2.54
C TYR A 364 -48.11 16.18 3.18
N THR A 365 -48.28 16.04 4.49
CA THR A 365 -48.00 14.77 5.19
C THR A 365 -49.02 13.71 4.77
N GLN A 366 -48.64 12.43 4.88
CA GLN A 366 -49.48 11.32 4.46
C GLN A 366 -50.60 11.05 5.49
N GLU A 367 -51.78 10.65 5.00
CA GLU A 367 -53.00 10.36 5.79
C GLU A 367 -53.49 11.54 6.68
N ASP A 368 -54.19 11.19 7.78
CA ASP A 368 -55.09 12.07 8.53
C ASP A 368 -54.49 12.53 9.89
N TYR A 369 -53.30 12.05 10.25
CA TYR A 369 -52.63 12.51 11.47
C TYR A 369 -52.04 13.90 11.27
N THR A 370 -52.33 14.77 12.23
CA THR A 370 -52.09 16.21 12.11
C THR A 370 -51.37 16.81 13.31
N MET A 371 -51.09 16.00 14.34
CA MET A 371 -50.35 16.43 15.52
C MET A 371 -48.92 15.87 15.49
N LEU A 372 -47.95 16.71 15.83
CA LEU A 372 -46.58 16.27 16.16
C LEU A 372 -46.49 16.07 17.67
N GLY A 373 -46.23 14.83 18.10
CA GLY A 373 -45.90 14.50 19.48
C GLY A 373 -44.40 14.31 19.66
N SER A 374 -43.77 15.09 20.53
CA SER A 374 -42.37 14.86 20.92
C SER A 374 -42.17 15.16 22.40
N ASP A 375 -41.83 14.13 23.17
CA ASP A 375 -41.64 14.16 24.62
C ASP A 375 -40.21 13.79 25.06
N ASP A 376 -39.29 13.61 24.10
CA ASP A 376 -37.91 13.17 24.34
C ASP A 376 -36.94 14.36 24.31
N PHE A 377 -36.11 14.48 23.26
CA PHE A 377 -35.11 15.54 23.14
C PHE A 377 -35.23 16.33 21.84
N PHE A 378 -34.90 17.62 21.91
CA PHE A 378 -34.68 18.48 20.77
C PHE A 378 -33.17 18.69 20.56
N TYR A 379 -32.65 18.18 19.45
CA TYR A 379 -31.25 18.25 19.06
C TYR A 379 -31.00 19.37 18.05
N VAL A 380 -29.89 20.11 18.22
CA VAL A 380 -29.44 21.15 17.27
C VAL A 380 -27.94 21.02 17.01
N GLY A 381 -27.54 21.06 15.74
CA GLY A 381 -26.16 20.96 15.28
C GLY A 381 -25.57 19.55 15.25
N GLY A 382 -26.21 18.57 15.87
CA GLY A 382 -25.76 17.18 15.90
C GLY A 382 -26.51 16.37 16.94
N SER A 383 -26.10 15.13 17.14
CA SER A 383 -26.63 14.26 18.19
C SER A 383 -25.55 13.27 18.68
N PRO A 384 -25.82 12.48 19.73
CA PRO A 384 -24.93 11.40 20.14
C PRO A 384 -24.70 10.35 19.03
N SER A 385 -25.71 10.11 18.19
CA SER A 385 -25.67 9.21 17.04
C SER A 385 -26.72 9.64 16.04
N THR A 386 -26.30 10.39 15.02
CA THR A 386 -27.22 11.02 14.05
C THR A 386 -27.89 9.98 13.14
N ALA A 387 -27.22 8.85 12.89
CA ALA A 387 -27.78 7.75 12.11
C ALA A 387 -28.95 7.02 12.80
N ASP A 388 -29.02 7.05 14.13
CA ASP A 388 -30.08 6.38 14.90
C ASP A 388 -31.38 7.21 14.94
N LEU A 389 -31.34 8.45 14.47
CA LEU A 389 -32.48 9.35 14.49
C LEU A 389 -33.46 8.99 13.36
N PRO A 390 -34.76 8.78 13.69
CA PRO A 390 -35.74 8.38 12.70
C PRO A 390 -35.89 9.43 11.60
N GLY A 391 -35.90 8.96 10.35
CA GLY A 391 -36.00 9.83 9.16
C GLY A 391 -34.79 10.72 8.90
N SER A 392 -33.66 10.52 9.58
CA SER A 392 -32.43 11.24 9.25
C SER A 392 -31.84 10.74 7.92
N PRO A 393 -31.65 11.61 6.92
CA PRO A 393 -31.08 11.23 5.63
C PRO A 393 -29.54 11.26 5.61
N VAL A 394 -28.91 11.68 6.71
CA VAL A 394 -27.47 11.82 6.90
C VAL A 394 -27.05 11.21 8.23
N SER A 395 -25.78 10.85 8.34
CA SER A 395 -25.16 10.34 9.57
C SER A 395 -24.24 11.37 10.26
N ASN A 396 -23.96 12.51 9.62
CA ASN A 396 -22.99 13.52 10.05
C ASN A 396 -23.58 14.58 10.99
N ASN A 397 -22.83 14.97 12.02
CA ASN A 397 -23.10 16.20 12.76
C ASN A 397 -22.74 17.43 11.91
N PHE A 398 -23.31 18.59 12.25
CA PHE A 398 -23.08 19.84 11.53
C PHE A 398 -21.69 20.42 11.81
N MET A 399 -21.03 20.90 10.77
CA MET A 399 -19.82 21.72 10.87
C MET A 399 -20.09 23.08 10.21
N GLY A 400 -20.10 24.15 10.98
CA GLY A 400 -20.45 25.48 10.51
C GLY A 400 -21.05 26.34 11.61
N CYS A 401 -21.68 27.45 11.23
CA CYS A 401 -22.41 28.31 12.15
C CYS A 401 -23.93 28.14 11.99
N LEU A 402 -24.65 28.09 13.11
CA LEU A 402 -26.11 28.22 13.14
C LEU A 402 -26.48 29.46 13.96
N LYS A 403 -27.47 30.23 13.50
CA LYS A 403 -28.02 31.38 14.24
C LYS A 403 -29.54 31.38 14.25
N GLU A 404 -30.11 32.02 15.27
CA GLU A 404 -31.55 32.25 15.40
C GLU A 404 -32.39 30.96 15.25
N VAL A 405 -31.92 29.85 15.84
CA VAL A 405 -32.65 28.57 15.81
C VAL A 405 -33.85 28.68 16.73
N VAL A 406 -35.05 28.74 16.14
CA VAL A 406 -36.31 28.92 16.85
C VAL A 406 -37.32 27.87 16.38
N TYR A 407 -37.94 27.20 17.35
CA TYR A 407 -39.17 26.43 17.15
C TYR A 407 -40.32 27.17 17.81
N LYS A 408 -41.41 27.38 17.09
CA LYS A 408 -42.62 28.02 17.61
C LYS A 408 -43.84 27.20 17.22
N ASN A 409 -44.72 26.97 18.17
CA ASN A 409 -46.09 26.55 17.90
C ASN A 409 -47.08 27.52 18.57
N ASN A 410 -48.35 27.14 18.67
CA ASN A 410 -49.39 27.98 19.28
C ASN A 410 -49.20 28.19 20.80
N ASP A 411 -48.57 27.26 21.49
CA ASP A 411 -48.49 27.24 22.96
C ASP A 411 -47.11 27.65 23.50
N VAL A 412 -46.04 27.35 22.76
CA VAL A 412 -44.65 27.45 23.18
C VAL A 412 -43.78 28.05 22.08
N ARG A 413 -42.89 28.95 22.48
CA ARG A 413 -41.81 29.49 21.63
C ARG A 413 -40.46 29.13 22.26
N LEU A 414 -39.74 28.20 21.62
CA LEU A 414 -38.41 27.75 22.03
C LEU A 414 -37.34 28.45 21.18
N GLU A 415 -36.65 29.42 21.78
CA GLU A 415 -35.51 30.10 21.17
C GLU A 415 -34.21 29.37 21.51
N LEU A 416 -34.00 28.20 20.89
CA LEU A 416 -32.96 27.24 21.25
C LEU A 416 -31.55 27.86 21.25
N SER A 417 -31.23 28.73 20.29
CA SER A 417 -29.95 29.45 20.27
C SER A 417 -29.75 30.36 21.49
N ARG A 418 -30.80 31.08 21.92
CA ARG A 418 -30.76 31.95 23.10
C ARG A 418 -30.65 31.14 24.38
N LEU A 419 -31.46 30.09 24.52
CA LEU A 419 -31.49 29.20 25.68
C LEU A 419 -30.12 28.52 25.89
N ALA A 420 -29.42 28.16 24.81
CA ALA A 420 -28.07 27.62 24.87
C ALA A 420 -27.03 28.65 25.35
N LYS A 421 -27.06 29.88 24.83
CA LYS A 421 -26.11 30.95 25.23
C LYS A 421 -26.31 31.40 26.67
N GLN A 422 -27.56 31.51 27.12
CA GLN A 422 -27.91 32.02 28.45
C GLN A 422 -27.90 30.93 29.54
N GLY A 423 -27.90 29.66 29.17
CA GLY A 423 -27.82 28.53 30.10
C GLY A 423 -29.15 28.20 30.77
N ASP A 424 -30.15 27.75 30.00
CA ASP A 424 -31.42 27.24 30.54
C ASP A 424 -31.24 25.88 31.25
N ALA A 425 -31.99 25.63 32.33
CA ALA A 425 -31.90 24.39 33.11
C ALA A 425 -32.29 23.13 32.31
N LYS A 426 -33.13 23.26 31.28
CA LYS A 426 -33.53 22.16 30.37
C LYS A 426 -32.57 22.01 29.17
N MET A 427 -31.62 22.94 29.00
CA MET A 427 -30.67 22.94 27.89
C MET A 427 -29.32 22.35 28.31
N LYS A 428 -28.85 21.35 27.56
CA LYS A 428 -27.50 20.80 27.69
C LYS A 428 -26.70 21.08 26.42
N VAL A 429 -25.53 21.68 26.60
CA VAL A 429 -24.54 21.89 25.53
C VAL A 429 -23.50 20.79 25.64
N SER A 430 -23.39 19.95 24.61
CA SER A 430 -22.40 18.87 24.52
C SER A 430 -21.20 19.33 23.70
N GLY A 431 -19.98 19.17 24.24
CA GLY A 431 -18.75 19.66 23.64
C GLY A 431 -18.47 21.14 23.91
N MET A 432 -17.43 21.70 23.25
CA MET A 432 -17.00 23.09 23.43
C MET A 432 -17.53 23.98 22.31
N VAL A 433 -18.73 24.52 22.49
CA VAL A 433 -19.36 25.41 21.51
C VAL A 433 -18.88 26.85 21.68
N ALA A 434 -18.45 27.48 20.59
CA ALA A 434 -18.16 28.91 20.55
C ALA A 434 -19.42 29.70 20.18
N PHE A 435 -19.91 30.58 21.06
CA PHE A 435 -21.07 31.45 20.82
C PHE A 435 -20.71 32.71 20.01
N LYS A 436 -19.98 32.50 18.92
CA LYS A 436 -19.61 33.44 17.86
C LYS A 436 -19.38 32.62 16.59
N CYS A 437 -19.40 33.24 15.41
CA CYS A 437 -19.20 32.51 14.15
C CYS A 437 -17.71 32.55 13.84
N GLU A 438 -17.03 31.45 14.16
CA GLU A 438 -15.63 31.25 13.82
C GLU A 438 -15.53 30.65 12.42
N SER A 439 -14.40 30.86 11.75
CA SER A 439 -14.10 30.10 10.53
C SER A 439 -13.90 28.63 10.92
N VAL A 440 -14.75 27.75 10.39
CA VAL A 440 -14.59 26.30 10.56
C VAL A 440 -13.68 25.82 9.44
N ALA A 441 -12.48 25.36 9.79
CA ALA A 441 -11.51 24.85 8.82
C ALA A 441 -12.12 23.69 8.02
N THR A 442 -11.85 23.66 6.71
CA THR A 442 -12.08 22.46 5.91
C THR A 442 -11.18 21.35 6.45
N LEU A 443 -11.71 20.14 6.57
CA LEU A 443 -10.87 18.98 6.87
C LEU A 443 -10.06 18.69 5.61
N ASP A 444 -8.79 19.11 5.62
CA ASP A 444 -7.92 18.93 4.47
C ASP A 444 -7.81 17.45 4.10
N PRO A 445 -7.88 17.11 2.81
CA PRO A 445 -7.72 15.73 2.38
C PRO A 445 -6.29 15.26 2.60
N VAL A 446 -6.14 13.99 2.98
CA VAL A 446 -4.83 13.33 3.04
C VAL A 446 -4.64 12.40 1.85
N THR A 447 -3.40 12.15 1.46
CA THR A 447 -3.03 11.11 0.47
C THR A 447 -2.18 10.04 1.13
N PHE A 448 -2.55 8.78 0.94
CA PHE A 448 -1.74 7.59 1.21
C PHE A 448 -0.90 7.29 -0.05
N ASP A 449 0.42 7.45 0.02
CA ASP A 449 1.34 7.33 -1.12
C ASP A 449 1.84 5.89 -1.34
N THR A 450 1.85 5.06 -0.30
CA THR A 450 2.36 3.68 -0.36
C THR A 450 1.40 2.69 0.28
N PRO A 451 1.36 1.43 -0.16
CA PRO A 451 0.44 0.43 0.40
C PRO A 451 0.65 0.16 1.90
N GLU A 452 1.83 0.45 2.43
CA GLU A 452 2.17 0.25 3.85
C GLU A 452 1.73 1.43 4.72
N SER A 453 1.35 2.56 4.10
CA SER A 453 0.93 3.76 4.83
C SER A 453 -0.43 3.57 5.50
N PHE A 454 -0.53 3.93 6.77
CA PHE A 454 -1.77 3.82 7.54
C PHE A 454 -1.87 4.92 8.60
N VAL A 455 -3.09 5.14 9.09
CA VAL A 455 -3.39 5.98 10.26
C VAL A 455 -4.21 5.16 11.24
N ALA A 456 -3.79 5.13 12.50
CA ALA A 456 -4.51 4.48 13.58
C ALA A 456 -5.57 5.45 14.17
N LEU A 457 -6.83 5.02 14.21
CA LEU A 457 -7.94 5.79 14.79
C LEU A 457 -8.33 5.21 16.15
N SER A 458 -8.99 6.02 16.97
CA SER A 458 -9.59 5.56 18.22
C SER A 458 -10.58 4.41 17.96
N LYS A 459 -10.63 3.44 18.88
CA LYS A 459 -11.59 2.33 18.88
C LYS A 459 -13.01 2.82 18.55
N TRP A 460 -13.68 2.12 17.63
CA TRP A 460 -15.09 2.35 17.34
C TRP A 460 -15.96 1.69 18.40
N SER A 461 -16.65 2.49 19.22
CA SER A 461 -17.40 2.02 20.40
C SER A 461 -18.84 1.56 20.12
N ALA A 462 -19.31 1.67 18.88
CA ALA A 462 -20.66 1.33 18.46
C ALA A 462 -20.97 -0.17 18.59
N LYS A 463 -21.70 -0.56 19.63
CA LYS A 463 -22.06 -1.98 19.89
C LYS A 463 -23.22 -2.49 19.03
N LYS A 464 -24.39 -1.83 19.09
CA LYS A 464 -25.59 -2.26 18.35
C LYS A 464 -25.76 -1.47 17.06
N ALA A 465 -25.82 -0.15 17.16
CA ALA A 465 -25.94 0.75 16.03
C ALA A 465 -24.72 1.68 15.96
N GLY A 466 -24.39 2.13 14.75
CA GLY A 466 -23.27 3.02 14.50
C GLY A 466 -23.13 3.39 13.02
N SER A 467 -22.31 4.39 12.74
CA SER A 467 -22.08 4.86 11.37
C SER A 467 -20.64 5.28 11.12
N ILE A 468 -20.19 5.11 9.88
CA ILE A 468 -18.91 5.63 9.38
C ILE A 468 -19.15 6.22 7.99
N SER A 469 -18.76 7.47 7.78
CA SER A 469 -18.77 8.07 6.44
C SER A 469 -17.45 8.75 6.12
N PHE A 470 -17.05 8.69 4.85
CA PHE A 470 -15.82 9.32 4.35
C PHE A 470 -15.87 9.47 2.83
N ASP A 471 -15.05 10.38 2.32
CA ASP A 471 -14.81 10.53 0.89
C ASP A 471 -13.48 9.86 0.52
N PHE A 472 -13.42 9.15 -0.61
CA PHE A 472 -12.17 8.60 -1.16
C PHE A 472 -11.98 8.90 -2.64
N ARG A 473 -10.74 8.81 -3.11
CA ARG A 473 -10.37 9.00 -4.51
C ARG A 473 -9.09 8.24 -4.87
N THR A 474 -9.14 7.37 -5.88
CA THR A 474 -7.96 6.59 -6.31
C THR A 474 -8.09 6.05 -7.74
N THR A 475 -6.97 5.64 -8.34
CA THR A 475 -6.88 4.86 -9.59
C THR A 475 -6.46 3.42 -9.34
N GLU A 476 -6.02 3.08 -8.12
CA GLU A 476 -5.54 1.75 -7.78
C GLU A 476 -6.71 0.75 -7.74
N PRO A 477 -6.54 -0.48 -8.24
CA PRO A 477 -7.64 -1.44 -8.29
C PRO A 477 -7.84 -2.19 -6.96
N ASN A 478 -6.84 -2.21 -6.08
CA ASN A 478 -6.89 -2.97 -4.83
C ASN A 478 -6.44 -2.08 -3.66
N GLY A 479 -7.04 -2.26 -2.48
CA GLY A 479 -6.61 -1.56 -1.27
C GLY A 479 -7.53 -1.78 -0.09
N LEU A 480 -6.96 -2.08 1.07
CA LEU A 480 -7.66 -2.12 2.35
C LEU A 480 -7.85 -0.70 2.88
N MET A 481 -9.11 -0.27 3.02
CA MET A 481 -9.42 1.11 3.38
C MET A 481 -9.65 1.27 4.86
N LEU A 482 -10.55 0.46 5.45
CA LEU A 482 -10.83 0.46 6.88
C LEU A 482 -10.80 -0.96 7.41
N PHE A 483 -10.24 -1.16 8.61
CA PHE A 483 -10.20 -2.46 9.27
C PHE A 483 -10.17 -2.32 10.79
N SER A 484 -10.95 -3.15 11.49
CA SER A 484 -10.86 -3.32 12.93
C SER A 484 -11.39 -4.70 13.32
N HIS A 485 -10.88 -5.27 14.41
CA HIS A 485 -11.33 -6.55 14.96
C HIS A 485 -11.55 -6.50 16.47
N GLY A 486 -12.32 -7.46 16.95
CA GLY A 486 -12.59 -7.72 18.35
C GLY A 486 -11.57 -8.65 18.98
N LYS A 487 -11.85 -9.04 20.23
CA LYS A 487 -11.03 -10.04 20.92
C LYS A 487 -11.27 -11.45 20.35
N PRO A 488 -10.26 -12.34 20.44
CA PRO A 488 -10.44 -13.75 20.17
C PRO A 488 -11.59 -14.34 20.99
N ARG A 489 -12.61 -14.90 20.32
CA ARG A 489 -13.61 -15.72 20.99
C ARG A 489 -13.07 -17.15 21.07
N GLN A 490 -12.84 -17.65 22.29
CA GLN A 490 -12.64 -19.08 22.50
C GLN A 490 -13.96 -19.81 22.23
N GLN A 491 -14.17 -20.29 21.01
CA GLN A 491 -15.26 -21.22 20.76
C GLN A 491 -14.98 -22.55 21.49
N GLN A 492 -15.97 -23.02 22.26
CA GLN A 492 -15.99 -24.39 22.75
C GLN A 492 -15.91 -25.34 21.54
N ARG A 493 -14.90 -26.22 21.56
CA ARG A 493 -14.69 -27.27 20.57
C ARG A 493 -16.00 -28.03 20.31
N LYS A 494 -16.62 -27.88 19.13
CA LYS A 494 -17.68 -28.78 18.67
C LYS A 494 -17.10 -30.12 18.16
N ASP A 495 -15.86 -30.12 17.70
CA ASP A 495 -15.11 -31.31 17.27
C ASP A 495 -13.64 -31.17 17.73
N PRO A 496 -13.05 -32.16 18.43
CA PRO A 496 -11.63 -32.14 18.81
C PRO A 496 -10.67 -32.29 17.62
N ARG A 497 -11.15 -32.56 16.39
CA ARG A 497 -10.32 -32.74 15.18
C ARG A 497 -10.18 -31.48 14.32
N THR A 498 -10.98 -30.44 14.55
CA THR A 498 -10.84 -29.18 13.82
C THR A 498 -9.80 -28.27 14.51
N PRO A 499 -8.84 -27.72 13.76
CA PRO A 499 -7.89 -26.74 14.31
C PRO A 499 -8.65 -25.55 14.92
N PRO A 500 -8.18 -24.97 16.03
CA PRO A 500 -8.77 -23.77 16.59
C PRO A 500 -8.49 -22.58 15.66
N THR A 501 -9.41 -22.27 14.74
CA THR A 501 -9.40 -20.98 14.05
C THR A 501 -9.75 -19.91 15.07
N LEU A 502 -8.86 -18.95 15.33
CA LEU A 502 -9.17 -17.77 16.14
C LEU A 502 -10.22 -16.95 15.38
N LYS A 503 -11.50 -17.11 15.76
CA LYS A 503 -12.58 -16.26 15.26
C LYS A 503 -12.68 -15.01 16.10
N VAL A 504 -12.80 -13.88 15.41
CA VAL A 504 -12.97 -12.56 15.98
C VAL A 504 -14.18 -11.91 15.32
N ASP A 505 -14.87 -11.06 16.06
CA ASP A 505 -15.81 -10.12 15.44
C ASP A 505 -14.95 -9.11 14.65
N PHE A 506 -15.34 -8.73 13.44
CA PHE A 506 -14.56 -7.77 12.66
C PHE A 506 -15.42 -7.00 11.67
N PHE A 507 -14.87 -5.88 11.21
CA PHE A 507 -15.41 -5.06 10.14
C PHE A 507 -14.27 -4.62 9.22
N ALA A 508 -14.53 -4.63 7.92
CA ALA A 508 -13.61 -4.09 6.93
C ALA A 508 -14.34 -3.42 5.76
N ILE A 509 -13.70 -2.40 5.18
CA ILE A 509 -14.02 -1.89 3.85
C ILE A 509 -12.77 -2.07 3.00
N GLU A 510 -12.89 -2.83 1.92
CA GLU A 510 -11.79 -3.11 0.99
C GLU A 510 -12.20 -2.87 -0.45
N MET A 511 -11.21 -2.57 -1.28
CA MET A 511 -11.35 -2.47 -2.72
C MET A 511 -10.62 -3.63 -3.39
N LEU A 512 -11.29 -4.31 -4.33
CA LEU A 512 -10.77 -5.45 -5.09
C LEU A 512 -11.19 -5.34 -6.55
N ASP A 513 -10.22 -5.36 -7.46
CA ASP A 513 -10.43 -5.14 -8.90
C ASP A 513 -11.33 -3.91 -9.21
N GLY A 514 -11.12 -2.83 -8.46
CA GLY A 514 -11.85 -1.57 -8.57
C GLY A 514 -13.26 -1.56 -7.96
N HIS A 515 -13.76 -2.68 -7.43
CA HIS A 515 -15.05 -2.73 -6.75
C HIS A 515 -14.88 -2.57 -5.24
N LEU A 516 -15.80 -1.86 -4.61
CA LEU A 516 -15.81 -1.63 -3.16
C LEU A 516 -16.65 -2.70 -2.45
N TYR A 517 -16.12 -3.25 -1.36
CA TYR A 517 -16.75 -4.29 -0.56
C TYR A 517 -16.82 -3.89 0.92
N LEU A 518 -17.96 -4.18 1.54
CA LEU A 518 -18.15 -4.19 2.99
C LEU A 518 -18.05 -5.63 3.50
N LEU A 519 -17.24 -5.86 4.52
CA LEU A 519 -17.13 -7.12 5.22
C LEU A 519 -17.47 -6.93 6.69
N LEU A 520 -18.26 -7.85 7.24
CA LEU A 520 -18.72 -7.78 8.63
C LEU A 520 -18.95 -9.19 9.18
N ASP A 521 -18.39 -9.50 10.35
CA ASP A 521 -18.71 -10.68 11.16
C ASP A 521 -18.97 -10.26 12.61
N MET A 522 -20.13 -10.62 13.14
CA MET A 522 -20.58 -10.32 14.51
C MET A 522 -20.57 -11.56 15.42
N GLY A 523 -19.94 -12.65 14.98
CA GLY A 523 -19.76 -13.90 15.72
C GLY A 523 -20.49 -15.11 15.14
N SER A 524 -21.32 -14.91 14.13
CA SER A 524 -22.15 -15.95 13.51
C SER A 524 -21.90 -16.13 12.01
N GLY A 525 -20.77 -15.61 11.52
CA GLY A 525 -20.34 -15.76 10.14
C GLY A 525 -20.25 -14.41 9.42
N THR A 526 -19.44 -14.38 8.38
CA THR A 526 -19.13 -13.16 7.65
C THR A 526 -20.16 -12.89 6.55
N THR A 527 -20.53 -11.61 6.38
CA THR A 527 -21.17 -11.11 5.16
C THR A 527 -20.15 -10.31 4.35
N LYS A 528 -20.05 -10.58 3.04
CA LYS A 528 -19.22 -9.83 2.09
C LYS A 528 -20.14 -9.21 1.03
N THR A 529 -20.45 -7.94 1.21
CA THR A 529 -21.42 -7.21 0.40
C THR A 529 -20.69 -6.28 -0.56
N LYS A 530 -20.92 -6.43 -1.87
CA LYS A 530 -20.44 -5.47 -2.87
C LYS A 530 -21.25 -4.18 -2.72
N ALA A 531 -20.59 -3.07 -2.42
CA ALA A 531 -21.26 -1.80 -2.13
C ALA A 531 -21.94 -1.21 -3.37
N ILE A 532 -21.31 -1.37 -4.54
CA ILE A 532 -21.78 -0.88 -5.84
C ILE A 532 -21.27 -1.78 -6.97
N ASP A 533 -22.07 -1.98 -8.02
CA ASP A 533 -21.71 -2.90 -9.12
C ASP A 533 -20.68 -2.35 -10.11
N ARG A 534 -20.48 -1.03 -10.18
CA ARG A 534 -19.45 -0.42 -11.03
C ARG A 534 -18.11 -0.31 -10.31
N LYS A 535 -17.03 -0.24 -11.09
CA LYS A 535 -15.71 0.11 -10.57
C LYS A 535 -15.69 1.58 -10.11
N VAL A 536 -14.97 1.86 -9.02
CA VAL A 536 -14.89 3.16 -8.34
C VAL A 536 -13.45 3.70 -8.23
N ASN A 537 -12.54 3.15 -9.05
CA ASN A 537 -11.13 3.55 -9.13
C ASN A 537 -10.83 4.36 -10.41
N ASP A 538 -11.72 5.28 -10.79
CA ASP A 538 -11.59 6.15 -11.97
C ASP A 538 -10.80 7.46 -11.68
N GLY A 539 -10.38 7.64 -10.42
CA GLY A 539 -9.73 8.83 -9.95
C GLY A 539 -10.68 10.01 -9.71
N GLU A 540 -11.97 9.76 -9.43
CA GLU A 540 -12.94 10.76 -8.96
C GLU A 540 -13.29 10.58 -7.47
N TRP A 541 -13.88 11.62 -6.87
CA TRP A 541 -14.30 11.57 -5.46
C TRP A 541 -15.60 10.78 -5.31
N TYR A 542 -15.59 9.81 -4.39
CA TYR A 542 -16.75 9.02 -4.00
C TYR A 542 -17.02 9.20 -2.50
N HIS A 543 -18.26 9.54 -2.17
CA HIS A 543 -18.76 9.58 -0.79
C HIS A 543 -19.28 8.19 -0.40
N VAL A 544 -18.75 7.65 0.69
CA VAL A 544 -19.19 6.38 1.29
C VAL A 544 -19.85 6.69 2.62
N ASP A 545 -21.06 6.16 2.83
CA ASP A 545 -21.74 6.23 4.13
C ASP A 545 -22.26 4.84 4.50
N PHE A 546 -21.66 4.30 5.56
CA PHE A 546 -21.96 3.00 6.14
C PHE A 546 -22.75 3.20 7.44
N GLN A 547 -23.92 2.60 7.50
CA GLN A 547 -24.83 2.67 8.66
C GLN A 547 -25.24 1.25 9.07
N ARG A 548 -25.26 0.99 10.37
CA ARG A 548 -25.68 -0.29 10.96
C ARG A 548 -26.69 -0.05 12.08
N ASP A 549 -27.72 -0.89 12.13
CA ASP A 549 -28.56 -1.11 13.30
C ASP A 549 -28.72 -2.63 13.55
N GLY A 550 -28.01 -3.12 14.56
CA GLY A 550 -27.96 -4.53 14.89
C GLY A 550 -27.35 -5.36 13.76
N ARG A 551 -28.13 -6.33 13.27
CA ARG A 551 -27.72 -7.29 12.23
C ARG A 551 -27.80 -6.74 10.80
N SER A 552 -28.54 -5.67 10.60
CA SER A 552 -28.84 -5.11 9.29
C SER A 552 -28.34 -3.68 9.19
N GLY A 553 -28.20 -3.20 7.96
CA GLY A 553 -27.71 -1.87 7.71
C GLY A 553 -27.68 -1.54 6.22
N THR A 554 -27.11 -0.39 5.91
CA THR A 554 -26.91 0.04 4.54
C THR A 554 -25.51 0.59 4.35
N ILE A 555 -24.85 0.18 3.27
CA ILE A 555 -23.70 0.91 2.74
C ILE A 555 -24.16 1.69 1.52
N SER A 556 -23.77 2.96 1.44
CA SER A 556 -24.12 3.80 0.30
C SER A 556 -22.88 4.40 -0.34
N VAL A 557 -22.90 4.50 -1.68
CA VAL A 557 -21.84 5.13 -2.48
C VAL A 557 -22.49 6.20 -3.34
N ASN A 558 -22.15 7.47 -3.14
CA ASN A 558 -22.78 8.62 -3.79
C ASN A 558 -24.31 8.57 -3.72
N SER A 559 -24.88 8.26 -2.55
CA SER A 559 -26.33 8.09 -2.27
C SER A 559 -27.01 6.85 -2.84
N GLN A 560 -26.30 6.01 -3.62
CA GLN A 560 -26.84 4.72 -4.02
C GLN A 560 -26.71 3.74 -2.85
N ARG A 561 -27.83 3.36 -2.23
CA ARG A 561 -27.87 2.51 -1.05
C ARG A 561 -27.94 1.03 -1.42
N THR A 562 -27.11 0.24 -0.78
CA THR A 562 -27.11 -1.22 -0.83
C THR A 562 -27.35 -1.74 0.58
N ALA A 563 -28.48 -2.41 0.79
CA ALA A 563 -28.80 -3.01 2.08
C ALA A 563 -28.04 -4.32 2.27
N TYR A 564 -27.67 -4.61 3.52
CA TYR A 564 -27.07 -5.88 3.91
C TYR A 564 -27.71 -6.41 5.18
N THR A 565 -27.60 -7.72 5.37
CA THR A 565 -27.98 -8.42 6.60
C THR A 565 -26.91 -9.46 6.89
N ALA A 566 -26.30 -9.38 8.07
CA ALA A 566 -25.32 -10.38 8.50
C ALA A 566 -26.02 -11.71 8.88
N PRO A 567 -25.34 -12.86 8.76
CA PRO A 567 -25.92 -14.16 9.09
C PRO A 567 -25.99 -14.45 10.60
N GLY A 568 -26.91 -15.33 11.01
CA GLY A 568 -27.11 -15.75 12.42
C GLY A 568 -27.77 -14.68 13.29
N ASP A 569 -27.79 -14.83 14.61
CA ASP A 569 -28.63 -13.99 15.50
C ASP A 569 -27.88 -12.89 16.25
N SER A 570 -26.60 -12.69 15.94
CA SER A 570 -25.75 -11.70 16.63
C SER A 570 -26.08 -10.28 16.15
N GLU A 571 -26.50 -9.40 17.05
CA GLU A 571 -26.76 -7.97 16.78
C GLU A 571 -25.61 -7.05 17.22
N ILE A 572 -24.62 -7.58 17.96
CA ILE A 572 -23.55 -6.78 18.56
C ILE A 572 -22.26 -7.03 17.80
N LEU A 573 -21.63 -5.94 17.35
CA LEU A 573 -20.25 -5.94 16.84
C LEU A 573 -19.33 -5.46 17.97
N ASP A 574 -18.63 -6.39 18.61
CA ASP A 574 -17.72 -6.06 19.73
C ASP A 574 -16.29 -5.91 19.24
N LEU A 575 -16.00 -4.74 18.67
CA LEU A 575 -14.64 -4.34 18.35
C LEU A 575 -13.91 -3.99 19.65
N ASP A 576 -12.63 -4.34 19.74
CA ASP A 576 -11.81 -3.96 20.91
C ASP A 576 -10.50 -3.28 20.54
N ASP A 577 -10.04 -3.50 19.31
CA ASP A 577 -8.80 -2.91 18.82
C ASP A 577 -9.03 -1.54 18.17
N THR A 578 -7.90 -0.95 17.81
CA THR A 578 -7.73 0.22 16.97
C THR A 578 -8.50 0.08 15.67
N LEU A 579 -9.03 1.18 15.15
CA LEU A 579 -9.59 1.25 13.81
C LEU A 579 -8.51 1.76 12.86
N TYR A 580 -8.09 0.94 11.89
CA TYR A 580 -7.05 1.31 10.94
C TYR A 580 -7.64 1.91 9.67
N LEU A 581 -7.04 2.99 9.19
CA LEU A 581 -7.36 3.64 7.92
C LEU A 581 -6.14 3.56 6.97
N GLY A 582 -6.35 3.12 5.73
CA GLY A 582 -5.36 3.13 4.65
C GLY A 582 -4.49 1.89 4.53
N GLY A 583 -4.19 1.20 5.63
CA GLY A 583 -3.32 0.03 5.62
C GLY A 583 -3.22 -0.59 7.00
N LEU A 584 -2.27 -1.51 7.19
CA LEU A 584 -2.01 -2.17 8.47
C LEU A 584 -0.53 -2.04 8.83
N PRO A 585 -0.18 -2.00 10.13
CA PRO A 585 1.21 -1.96 10.55
C PRO A 585 1.98 -3.22 10.12
N GLU A 586 3.27 -3.03 9.81
CA GLU A 586 4.18 -4.12 9.46
C GLU A 586 4.45 -5.06 10.64
N ASP A 587 4.54 -4.51 11.87
CA ASP A 587 4.62 -5.28 13.10
C ASP A 587 3.24 -5.81 13.46
N ARG A 588 2.93 -7.00 12.91
CA ARG A 588 1.61 -7.66 13.02
C ARG A 588 1.34 -8.26 14.41
N GLN A 589 2.10 -7.88 15.43
CA GLN A 589 1.92 -8.38 16.79
C GLN A 589 0.51 -8.04 17.32
N GLY A 590 -0.23 -9.07 17.71
CA GLY A 590 -1.57 -8.93 18.28
C GLY A 590 -2.70 -8.74 17.24
N LEU A 591 -2.38 -8.49 15.97
CA LEU A 591 -3.36 -8.37 14.89
C LEU A 591 -3.80 -9.76 14.40
N ILE A 592 -5.11 -9.93 14.26
CA ILE A 592 -5.70 -11.14 13.68
C ILE A 592 -6.26 -10.76 12.31
N PHE A 593 -5.90 -11.53 11.29
CA PHE A 593 -6.36 -11.33 9.92
C PHE A 593 -7.43 -12.37 9.59
N PRO A 594 -8.73 -12.00 9.57
CA PRO A 594 -9.79 -12.87 9.08
C PRO A 594 -9.53 -13.24 7.63
N THR A 595 -9.79 -14.50 7.26
CA THR A 595 -9.47 -14.99 5.92
C THR A 595 -10.34 -14.40 4.83
N GLU A 596 -11.49 -13.86 5.22
CA GLU A 596 -12.48 -13.23 4.36
C GLU A 596 -12.02 -11.84 3.85
N VAL A 597 -11.13 -11.17 4.59
CA VAL A 597 -10.52 -9.88 4.23
C VAL A 597 -9.26 -10.13 3.39
N TRP A 598 -9.48 -10.30 2.09
CA TRP A 598 -8.43 -10.74 1.17
C TRP A 598 -7.28 -9.74 1.05
N THR A 599 -7.60 -8.45 1.01
CA THR A 599 -6.58 -7.39 0.85
C THR A 599 -5.55 -7.39 1.98
N ALA A 600 -5.95 -7.73 3.22
CA ALA A 600 -5.04 -7.80 4.37
C ALA A 600 -3.98 -8.90 4.22
N LEU A 601 -4.39 -10.10 3.79
CA LEU A 601 -3.49 -11.26 3.62
C LEU A 601 -2.68 -11.21 2.31
N LEU A 602 -3.16 -10.46 1.31
CA LEU A 602 -2.47 -10.17 0.06
C LEU A 602 -1.51 -8.97 0.17
N ASN A 603 -1.48 -8.27 1.31
CA ASN A 603 -0.69 -7.06 1.54
C ASN A 603 -1.04 -5.90 0.60
N TYR A 604 -2.33 -5.76 0.29
CA TYR A 604 -2.87 -4.64 -0.49
C TYR A 604 -3.41 -3.57 0.43
N GLY A 605 -2.57 -2.68 0.95
CA GLY A 605 -3.05 -1.44 1.54
C GLY A 605 -3.48 -0.42 0.50
N TYR A 606 -4.34 0.50 0.92
CA TYR A 606 -4.91 1.55 0.10
C TYR A 606 -3.90 2.64 -0.22
N VAL A 607 -3.86 3.02 -1.50
CA VAL A 607 -3.10 4.17 -2.00
C VAL A 607 -4.09 5.07 -2.73
N GLY A 608 -4.15 6.34 -2.35
CA GLY A 608 -5.20 7.28 -2.78
C GLY A 608 -5.49 8.34 -1.74
N CYS A 609 -6.50 9.16 -2.00
CA CYS A 609 -6.91 10.22 -1.09
C CYS A 609 -8.10 9.84 -0.22
N VAL A 610 -8.11 10.34 1.01
CA VAL A 610 -9.27 10.26 1.92
C VAL A 610 -9.52 11.63 2.55
N ARG A 611 -10.80 11.98 2.74
CA ARG A 611 -11.20 13.17 3.51
C ARG A 611 -12.57 12.99 4.17
N ASP A 612 -12.98 14.00 4.92
CA ASP A 612 -14.32 14.11 5.52
C ASP A 612 -14.73 12.82 6.25
N LEU A 613 -13.82 12.28 7.07
CA LEU A 613 -14.08 11.07 7.86
C LEU A 613 -14.92 11.41 9.08
N PHE A 614 -16.05 10.73 9.23
CA PHE A 614 -16.91 10.76 10.39
C PHE A 614 -17.09 9.36 10.95
N VAL A 615 -17.07 9.26 12.29
CA VAL A 615 -17.36 8.03 13.03
C VAL A 615 -18.43 8.36 14.06
N ASP A 616 -19.57 7.66 14.00
CA ASP A 616 -20.79 7.90 14.77
C ASP A 616 -21.22 9.39 14.73
N GLY A 617 -21.15 9.98 13.54
CA GLY A 617 -21.49 11.38 13.29
C GLY A 617 -20.45 12.40 13.77
N GLN A 618 -19.37 11.99 14.45
CA GLN A 618 -18.29 12.87 14.86
C GLN A 618 -17.19 12.96 13.81
N SER A 619 -16.82 14.18 13.43
CA SER A 619 -15.71 14.46 12.52
C SER A 619 -14.35 14.00 13.10
N LYS A 620 -13.48 13.44 12.26
CA LYS A 620 -12.11 13.04 12.58
C LYS A 620 -11.12 13.75 11.65
N ASP A 621 -10.21 14.53 12.25
CA ASP A 621 -9.13 15.20 11.54
C ASP A 621 -7.99 14.22 11.24
N ILE A 622 -8.05 13.57 10.08
CA ILE A 622 -7.06 12.57 9.66
C ILE A 622 -5.67 13.19 9.51
N ARG A 623 -5.57 14.42 9.01
CA ARG A 623 -4.31 15.13 8.82
C ARG A 623 -3.59 15.30 10.15
N ARG A 624 -4.28 15.84 11.15
CA ARG A 624 -3.71 16.00 12.50
C ARG A 624 -3.35 14.66 13.13
N LEU A 625 -4.16 13.62 12.93
CA LEU A 625 -3.85 12.27 13.43
C LEU A 625 -2.57 11.70 12.79
N ALA A 626 -2.40 11.88 11.48
CA ALA A 626 -1.18 11.48 10.77
C ALA A 626 0.07 12.25 11.24
N GLU A 627 -0.05 13.57 11.45
CA GLU A 627 1.03 14.42 11.96
C GLU A 627 1.47 14.00 13.38
N VAL A 628 0.51 13.77 14.28
CA VAL A 628 0.78 13.33 15.66
C VAL A 628 1.42 11.95 15.70
N GLN A 629 0.98 11.04 14.83
CA GLN A 629 1.51 9.66 14.75
C GLN A 629 2.81 9.56 13.95
N ARG A 630 3.23 10.63 13.27
CA ARG A 630 4.35 10.62 12.31
C ARG A 630 4.18 9.53 11.24
N ALA A 631 2.97 9.42 10.71
CA ALA A 631 2.61 8.40 9.73
C ALA A 631 3.48 8.50 8.46
N VAL A 632 4.20 7.43 8.14
CA VAL A 632 5.06 7.37 6.95
C VAL A 632 4.19 7.16 5.71
N GLY A 633 4.48 7.91 4.64
CA GLY A 633 3.76 7.79 3.38
C GLY A 633 2.36 8.45 3.37
N VAL A 634 2.05 9.29 4.36
CA VAL A 634 0.81 10.09 4.39
C VAL A 634 1.12 11.57 4.16
N LYS A 635 0.55 12.18 3.12
CA LYS A 635 0.71 13.60 2.78
C LYS A 635 -0.55 14.42 3.13
N PRO A 636 -0.43 15.69 3.55
CA PRO A 636 -1.54 16.54 3.99
C PRO A 636 -2.30 17.22 2.83
N SER A 637 -2.23 16.67 1.61
CA SER A 637 -2.95 17.21 0.46
C SER A 637 -3.36 16.09 -0.48
N CYS A 638 -4.36 16.36 -1.32
CA CYS A 638 -4.77 15.48 -2.40
C CYS A 638 -4.74 16.22 -3.73
N SER A 639 -3.78 15.87 -4.58
CA SER A 639 -3.72 16.31 -5.96
C SER A 639 -3.64 15.09 -6.88
N ARG A 640 -4.34 15.15 -8.01
CA ARG A 640 -4.25 14.11 -9.05
C ARG A 640 -3.23 14.58 -10.06
N GLU A 641 -2.07 13.93 -10.10
CA GLU A 641 -1.09 14.18 -11.14
C GLU A 641 -1.56 13.59 -12.48
N PRO A 642 -1.18 14.19 -13.63
CA PRO A 642 -1.44 13.58 -14.92
C PRO A 642 -0.68 12.24 -15.03
N PRO A 643 -1.27 11.19 -15.65
CA PRO A 643 -0.67 9.86 -15.76
C PRO A 643 0.51 9.90 -16.74
N LYS A 644 1.69 10.21 -16.21
CA LYS A 644 2.94 10.38 -16.96
C LYS A 644 4.09 9.63 -16.33
N GLN A 645 3.87 8.95 -15.21
CA GLN A 645 4.93 8.34 -14.41
C GLN A 645 5.57 7.19 -15.20
N CYS A 646 4.80 6.39 -15.94
CA CYS A 646 5.33 5.36 -16.82
C CYS A 646 5.96 5.90 -18.12
N LEU A 647 5.71 7.15 -18.53
CA LEU A 647 6.34 7.73 -19.74
C LEU A 647 7.86 7.85 -19.61
N SER A 648 8.37 7.95 -18.38
CA SER A 648 9.81 7.94 -18.09
C SER A 648 10.47 6.57 -18.25
N ASN A 649 9.68 5.51 -18.54
CA ASN A 649 10.09 4.12 -18.51
C ASN A 649 10.88 3.77 -17.24
N PRO A 650 10.29 3.96 -16.04
CA PRO A 650 11.01 3.81 -14.79
C PRO A 650 11.32 2.35 -14.46
N CYS A 651 10.56 1.40 -15.01
CA CYS A 651 10.75 -0.03 -14.80
C CYS A 651 11.91 -0.54 -15.68
N GLN A 652 12.96 -1.06 -15.04
CA GLN A 652 14.13 -1.61 -15.72
C GLN A 652 13.85 -3.02 -16.28
N HIS A 653 14.79 -3.54 -17.08
CA HIS A 653 14.75 -4.93 -17.57
C HIS A 653 13.46 -5.33 -18.33
N SER A 654 12.87 -4.35 -19.05
CA SER A 654 11.63 -4.52 -19.81
C SER A 654 10.42 -4.95 -18.96
N ALA A 655 10.42 -4.65 -17.66
CA ALA A 655 9.29 -4.93 -16.80
C ALA A 655 8.06 -4.09 -17.19
N THR A 656 6.87 -4.65 -16.98
CA THR A 656 5.61 -3.97 -17.29
C THR A 656 5.36 -2.83 -16.28
N CYS A 657 5.22 -1.61 -16.79
CA CYS A 657 4.86 -0.45 -15.98
C CYS A 657 3.34 -0.25 -15.98
N ARG A 658 2.76 -0.09 -14.79
CA ARG A 658 1.36 0.31 -14.58
C ARG A 658 1.30 1.67 -13.90
N GLU A 659 0.43 2.54 -14.40
CA GLU A 659 0.10 3.81 -13.74
C GLU A 659 -0.73 3.53 -12.47
N GLY A 660 -0.25 4.02 -11.33
CA GLY A 660 -0.95 4.00 -10.04
C GLY A 660 -1.45 5.39 -9.64
N TRP A 661 -1.74 5.60 -8.36
CA TRP A 661 -2.09 6.93 -7.84
C TRP A 661 -0.81 7.72 -7.54
N ASN A 662 -0.49 8.71 -8.40
CA ASN A 662 0.72 9.55 -8.32
C ASN A 662 2.04 8.75 -8.22
N ARG A 663 2.05 7.52 -8.74
CA ARG A 663 3.20 6.62 -8.73
C ARG A 663 3.15 5.67 -9.92
N TYR A 664 4.32 5.16 -10.30
CA TYR A 664 4.42 3.99 -11.16
C TYR A 664 4.48 2.70 -10.33
N VAL A 665 3.97 1.60 -10.88
CA VAL A 665 4.06 0.26 -10.30
C VAL A 665 4.69 -0.67 -11.34
N CYS A 666 5.80 -1.30 -11.00
CA CYS A 666 6.50 -2.23 -11.89
C CYS A 666 6.17 -3.68 -11.55
N ASP A 667 5.75 -4.46 -12.55
CA ASP A 667 5.67 -5.92 -12.44
C ASP A 667 7.01 -6.55 -12.82
N CYS A 668 7.82 -6.89 -11.82
CA CYS A 668 9.14 -7.49 -12.01
C CYS A 668 9.11 -9.03 -12.17
N SER A 669 7.96 -9.68 -11.99
CA SER A 669 7.86 -11.14 -11.85
C SER A 669 8.50 -11.95 -13.00
N GLY A 670 8.45 -11.42 -14.24
CA GLY A 670 8.99 -12.07 -15.43
C GLY A 670 10.43 -11.69 -15.80
N THR A 671 11.08 -10.81 -15.04
CA THR A 671 12.34 -10.18 -15.45
C THR A 671 13.57 -10.86 -14.87
N GLY A 672 13.44 -11.55 -13.72
CA GLY A 672 14.57 -12.02 -12.92
C GLY A 672 15.18 -10.95 -12.04
N TYR A 673 14.45 -9.85 -11.86
CA TYR A 673 14.78 -8.74 -10.98
C TYR A 673 13.62 -8.50 -10.00
N LEU A 674 13.88 -7.73 -8.96
CA LEU A 674 12.92 -7.29 -7.95
C LEU A 674 13.25 -5.87 -7.49
N GLY A 675 12.43 -5.33 -6.59
CA GLY A 675 12.53 -3.95 -6.13
C GLY A 675 11.49 -3.07 -6.80
N ARG A 676 11.52 -1.77 -6.45
CA ARG A 676 10.45 -0.83 -6.87
C ARG A 676 10.46 -0.56 -8.36
N ALA A 677 11.65 -0.58 -8.98
CA ALA A 677 11.90 -0.32 -10.38
C ALA A 677 12.53 -1.54 -11.09
N CYS A 678 12.48 -2.72 -10.46
CA CYS A 678 13.14 -3.94 -10.93
C CYS A 678 14.66 -3.77 -11.09
N GLU A 679 15.28 -3.04 -10.16
CA GLU A 679 16.69 -2.66 -10.17
C GLU A 679 17.62 -3.65 -9.48
N ARG A 680 17.07 -4.57 -8.66
CA ARG A 680 17.84 -5.56 -7.90
C ARG A 680 17.76 -6.93 -8.55
N ASP A 681 18.88 -7.62 -8.71
CA ASP A 681 18.89 -9.01 -9.19
C ASP A 681 18.10 -9.93 -8.23
N ALA A 682 17.21 -10.75 -8.78
CA ALA A 682 16.53 -11.78 -8.01
C ALA A 682 17.42 -13.01 -7.86
N THR A 683 17.51 -13.54 -6.65
CA THR A 683 18.37 -14.67 -6.30
C THR A 683 17.94 -15.95 -7.02
N ILE A 684 18.91 -16.69 -7.54
CA ILE A 684 18.71 -18.01 -8.17
C ILE A 684 19.04 -19.10 -7.15
N LEU A 685 18.17 -20.13 -7.06
CA LEU A 685 18.45 -21.37 -6.34
C LEU A 685 18.54 -22.53 -7.31
N SER A 686 19.58 -23.37 -7.15
CA SER A 686 19.84 -24.56 -7.95
C SER A 686 19.53 -25.83 -7.16
N TYR A 687 18.75 -26.72 -7.80
CA TYR A 687 18.25 -27.97 -7.23
C TYR A 687 18.72 -29.16 -8.08
N ASP A 688 19.30 -30.17 -7.44
CA ASP A 688 19.78 -31.39 -8.10
C ASP A 688 18.89 -32.61 -7.81
N GLY A 689 17.66 -32.40 -7.32
CA GLY A 689 16.74 -33.48 -6.95
C GLY A 689 16.93 -33.99 -5.51
N SER A 690 18.00 -33.60 -4.82
CA SER A 690 18.26 -33.92 -3.40
C SER A 690 18.19 -32.69 -2.47
N LYS A 691 17.89 -31.51 -3.03
CA LYS A 691 17.91 -30.22 -2.33
C LYS A 691 16.53 -29.62 -2.17
N PHE A 692 16.34 -28.84 -1.12
CA PHE A 692 15.10 -28.13 -0.82
C PHE A 692 15.37 -26.74 -0.25
N MET A 693 14.33 -25.91 -0.31
CA MET A 693 14.19 -24.71 0.51
C MET A 693 12.79 -24.75 1.13
N LYS A 694 12.74 -24.58 2.45
CA LYS A 694 11.54 -24.61 3.27
C LYS A 694 11.48 -23.35 4.12
N VAL A 695 10.42 -22.58 3.94
CA VAL A 695 10.08 -21.46 4.82
C VAL A 695 9.04 -21.94 5.81
N GLN A 696 9.40 -22.00 7.09
CA GLN A 696 8.49 -22.44 8.16
C GLN A 696 7.88 -21.22 8.85
N LEU A 697 6.62 -20.92 8.56
CA LEU A 697 6.00 -19.69 9.05
C LEU A 697 5.88 -19.71 10.58
N PRO A 698 6.15 -18.58 11.27
CA PRO A 698 6.06 -18.51 12.73
C PRO A 698 4.68 -18.87 13.26
N VAL A 699 3.62 -18.56 12.50
CA VAL A 699 2.22 -18.86 12.80
C VAL A 699 1.59 -19.56 11.59
N ALA A 700 0.65 -20.47 11.86
CA ALA A 700 -0.13 -21.13 10.82
C ALA A 700 -0.94 -20.10 10.02
N MET A 701 -0.74 -20.07 8.71
CA MET A 701 -1.47 -19.19 7.83
C MET A 701 -2.77 -19.83 7.40
N HIS A 702 -3.81 -19.01 7.33
CA HIS A 702 -5.10 -19.37 6.77
C HIS A 702 -5.43 -18.32 5.72
N THR A 703 -5.75 -18.73 4.49
CA THR A 703 -5.98 -17.80 3.37
C THR A 703 -7.13 -18.25 2.48
N GLU A 704 -7.87 -17.30 1.91
CA GLU A 704 -8.87 -17.56 0.86
C GLU A 704 -8.49 -16.94 -0.49
N ALA A 705 -7.39 -16.18 -0.51
CA ALA A 705 -6.86 -15.54 -1.70
C ALA A 705 -5.34 -15.51 -1.63
N GLU A 706 -4.71 -15.84 -2.76
CA GLU A 706 -3.26 -15.89 -2.87
C GLU A 706 -2.83 -15.37 -4.24
N ASP A 707 -1.70 -14.66 -4.25
CA ASP A 707 -0.96 -14.30 -5.46
C ASP A 707 0.41 -14.96 -5.40
N VAL A 708 0.69 -15.84 -6.36
CA VAL A 708 1.95 -16.59 -6.44
C VAL A 708 2.63 -16.31 -7.76
N SER A 709 3.92 -15.98 -7.73
CA SER A 709 4.75 -15.95 -8.94
C SER A 709 6.10 -16.57 -8.68
N LEU A 710 6.64 -17.28 -9.68
CA LEU A 710 8.03 -17.75 -9.66
C LEU A 710 8.53 -17.93 -11.09
N ARG A 711 9.85 -17.94 -11.26
CA ARG A 711 10.50 -18.35 -12.50
C ARG A 711 11.18 -19.68 -12.30
N PHE A 712 11.13 -20.54 -13.31
CA PHE A 712 11.82 -21.83 -13.29
C PHE A 712 12.54 -22.10 -14.61
N ARG A 713 13.56 -22.96 -14.53
CA ARG A 713 14.30 -23.49 -15.67
C ARG A 713 14.62 -24.96 -15.41
N SER A 714 14.18 -25.86 -16.30
CA SER A 714 14.42 -27.30 -16.15
C SER A 714 14.49 -28.03 -17.48
N GLN A 715 15.20 -29.16 -17.50
CA GLN A 715 15.18 -30.16 -18.57
C GLN A 715 14.20 -31.31 -18.30
N ARG A 716 13.71 -31.42 -17.05
CA ARG A 716 12.77 -32.47 -16.65
C ARG A 716 11.34 -32.07 -16.98
N ALA A 717 10.58 -33.04 -17.45
CA ALA A 717 9.15 -32.88 -17.70
C ALA A 717 8.29 -32.95 -16.42
N TYR A 718 8.91 -33.31 -15.28
CA TYR A 718 8.26 -33.49 -13.98
C TYR A 718 9.09 -32.89 -12.84
N GLY A 719 8.41 -32.38 -11.81
CA GLY A 719 9.08 -31.84 -10.62
C GLY A 719 8.24 -30.80 -9.88
N VAL A 720 8.29 -30.80 -8.54
CA VAL A 720 7.60 -29.79 -7.73
C VAL A 720 8.30 -28.43 -7.78
N LEU A 721 7.61 -27.40 -8.26
CA LEU A 721 8.15 -26.04 -8.29
C LEU A 721 8.00 -25.38 -6.92
N MET A 722 6.80 -25.45 -6.36
CA MET A 722 6.46 -24.89 -5.06
C MET A 722 5.23 -25.60 -4.49
N ALA A 723 5.18 -25.78 -3.18
CA ALA A 723 4.01 -26.29 -2.47
C ALA A 723 3.85 -25.57 -1.13
N THR A 724 2.62 -25.20 -0.81
CA THR A 724 2.24 -24.92 0.58
C THR A 724 1.86 -26.22 1.28
N THR A 725 2.28 -26.41 2.53
CA THR A 725 2.03 -27.65 3.27
C THR A 725 1.59 -27.36 4.70
N SER A 726 0.59 -28.12 5.19
CA SER A 726 0.19 -28.10 6.59
C SER A 726 0.75 -29.28 7.39
N ARG A 727 1.06 -29.05 8.67
CA ARG A 727 1.40 -30.11 9.64
C ARG A 727 0.17 -30.87 10.16
N ASN A 728 -1.03 -30.37 9.87
CA ASN A 728 -2.29 -30.88 10.43
C ASN A 728 -3.24 -31.47 9.39
N SER A 729 -3.06 -31.15 8.10
CA SER A 729 -3.97 -31.53 7.03
C SER A 729 -3.23 -31.85 5.73
N ALA A 730 -3.97 -32.38 4.75
CA ALA A 730 -3.49 -32.60 3.38
C ALA A 730 -3.67 -31.35 2.49
N ASP A 731 -3.97 -30.20 3.10
CA ASP A 731 -4.29 -28.99 2.36
C ASP A 731 -3.04 -28.43 1.71
N THR A 732 -3.18 -28.05 0.45
CA THR A 732 -2.05 -27.58 -0.35
C THR A 732 -2.52 -26.76 -1.54
N LEU A 733 -1.79 -25.69 -1.80
CA LEU A 733 -1.67 -25.05 -3.10
C LEU A 733 -0.28 -25.42 -3.64
N ARG A 734 -0.25 -26.13 -4.77
CA ARG A 734 0.97 -26.70 -5.35
C ARG A 734 1.11 -26.37 -6.83
N LEU A 735 2.32 -25.99 -7.22
CA LEU A 735 2.77 -25.84 -8.61
C LEU A 735 3.79 -26.94 -8.92
N GLU A 736 3.57 -27.66 -10.01
CA GLU A 736 4.45 -28.75 -10.45
C GLU A 736 4.52 -28.82 -11.98
N LEU A 737 5.64 -29.35 -12.49
CA LEU A 737 5.74 -29.81 -13.87
C LEU A 737 5.09 -31.20 -13.98
N ASP A 738 4.21 -31.36 -14.97
CA ASP A 738 3.49 -32.59 -15.27
C ASP A 738 3.41 -32.80 -16.79
N GLY A 739 4.30 -33.66 -17.31
CA GLY A 739 4.42 -33.92 -18.75
C GLY A 739 4.86 -32.68 -19.55
N GLY A 740 5.75 -31.87 -18.99
CA GLY A 740 6.25 -30.64 -19.64
C GLY A 740 5.25 -29.48 -19.65
N ARG A 741 4.19 -29.55 -18.84
CA ARG A 741 3.22 -28.47 -18.62
C ARG A 741 3.27 -28.07 -17.15
N VAL A 742 2.89 -26.84 -16.83
CA VAL A 742 2.70 -26.43 -15.43
C VAL A 742 1.30 -26.83 -14.99
N ARG A 743 1.22 -27.49 -13.85
CA ARG A 743 -0.01 -27.91 -13.19
C ARG A 743 -0.16 -27.17 -11.87
N LEU A 744 -1.26 -26.46 -11.70
CA LEU A 744 -1.71 -25.95 -10.41
C LEU A 744 -2.65 -26.98 -9.79
N THR A 745 -2.38 -27.37 -8.54
CA THR A 745 -3.27 -28.20 -7.73
C THR A 745 -3.65 -27.45 -6.45
N VAL A 746 -4.95 -27.33 -6.18
CA VAL A 746 -5.48 -26.83 -4.90
C VAL A 746 -6.29 -27.95 -4.26
N ASN A 747 -5.91 -28.37 -3.07
CA ASN A 747 -6.63 -29.38 -2.30
C ASN A 747 -6.95 -28.82 -0.92
N LEU A 748 -8.22 -28.86 -0.53
CA LEU A 748 -8.74 -28.36 0.76
C LEU A 748 -9.49 -29.49 1.50
N GLY A 749 -8.95 -30.71 1.47
CA GLY A 749 -9.51 -31.90 2.12
C GLY A 749 -10.70 -32.58 1.40
N LYS A 750 -11.28 -31.98 0.35
CA LYS A 750 -12.39 -32.56 -0.44
C LYS A 750 -11.96 -33.20 -1.78
N GLY A 751 -10.66 -33.27 -2.02
CA GLY A 751 -10.08 -33.75 -3.27
C GLY A 751 -9.35 -32.62 -4.02
N PRO A 752 -8.40 -32.97 -4.90
CA PRO A 752 -7.59 -32.00 -5.62
C PRO A 752 -8.36 -31.39 -6.80
N GLU A 753 -8.39 -30.06 -6.86
CA GLU A 753 -8.79 -29.27 -8.03
C GLU A 753 -7.54 -28.90 -8.83
N THR A 754 -7.56 -29.13 -10.15
CA THR A 754 -6.36 -28.96 -10.99
C THR A 754 -6.64 -28.21 -12.28
N ILE A 755 -5.74 -27.28 -12.64
CA ILE A 755 -5.68 -26.64 -13.96
C ILE A 755 -4.26 -26.70 -14.52
N PHE A 756 -4.12 -26.70 -15.85
CA PHE A 756 -2.86 -26.86 -16.56
C PHE A 756 -2.61 -25.70 -17.52
N ALA A 757 -1.35 -25.28 -17.67
CA ALA A 757 -0.94 -24.25 -18.62
C ALA A 757 0.44 -24.53 -19.25
N GLY A 758 0.63 -24.03 -20.47
CA GLY A 758 1.85 -24.21 -21.27
C GLY A 758 2.04 -25.63 -21.82
N VAL A 759 3.06 -25.82 -22.66
CA VAL A 759 3.45 -27.09 -23.30
C VAL A 759 4.95 -27.07 -23.57
N GLY A 760 5.65 -28.19 -23.32
CA GLY A 760 7.06 -28.34 -23.65
C GLY A 760 8.01 -27.44 -22.85
N LEU A 761 7.63 -27.05 -21.63
CA LEU A 761 8.33 -26.09 -20.75
C LEU A 761 9.61 -26.66 -20.12
N ASN A 762 10.04 -27.84 -20.53
CA ASN A 762 11.24 -28.52 -20.09
C ASN A 762 12.36 -28.39 -21.14
N ASP A 763 12.43 -27.23 -21.78
CA ASP A 763 13.36 -26.90 -22.87
C ASP A 763 14.73 -26.39 -22.37
N ASN A 764 14.85 -26.18 -21.06
CA ASN A 764 15.97 -25.54 -20.37
C ASN A 764 16.08 -24.03 -20.59
N GLU A 765 14.97 -23.34 -20.84
CA GLU A 765 14.88 -21.88 -20.81
C GLU A 765 14.14 -21.40 -19.55
N TRP A 766 14.17 -20.09 -19.29
CA TRP A 766 13.45 -19.50 -18.17
C TRP A 766 11.98 -19.28 -18.52
N HIS A 767 11.09 -19.86 -17.72
CA HIS A 767 9.65 -19.63 -17.79
C HIS A 767 9.15 -18.94 -16.51
N THR A 768 8.11 -18.13 -16.64
CA THR A 768 7.47 -17.40 -15.52
C THR A 768 6.08 -17.95 -15.28
N VAL A 769 5.79 -18.38 -14.05
CA VAL A 769 4.46 -18.86 -13.63
C VAL A 769 3.81 -17.81 -12.75
N ARG A 770 2.53 -17.51 -13.01
CA ARG A 770 1.70 -16.62 -12.19
C ARG A 770 0.39 -17.32 -11.84
N VAL A 771 0.04 -17.31 -10.56
CA VAL A 771 -1.21 -17.85 -10.02
C VAL A 771 -1.93 -16.73 -9.29
N VAL A 772 -3.23 -16.60 -9.57
CA VAL A 772 -4.14 -15.75 -8.82
C VAL A 772 -5.29 -16.64 -8.35
N ARG A 773 -5.47 -16.78 -7.04
CA ARG A 773 -6.63 -17.45 -6.45
C ARG A 773 -7.48 -16.45 -5.69
N ARG A 774 -8.79 -16.48 -5.91
CA ARG A 774 -9.79 -15.64 -5.23
C ARG A 774 -11.00 -16.49 -4.84
N GLY A 775 -11.02 -16.95 -3.59
CA GLY A 775 -12.00 -17.91 -3.10
C GLY A 775 -11.98 -19.17 -3.95
N LYS A 776 -13.08 -19.42 -4.68
CA LYS A 776 -13.24 -20.58 -5.58
C LYS A 776 -12.59 -20.39 -6.95
N SER A 777 -12.26 -19.16 -7.34
CA SER A 777 -11.70 -18.86 -8.66
C SER A 777 -10.20 -19.09 -8.68
N LEU A 778 -9.73 -19.82 -9.69
CA LEU A 778 -8.32 -20.12 -9.97
C LEU A 778 -7.94 -19.53 -11.32
N LYS A 779 -6.80 -18.87 -11.39
CA LYS A 779 -6.21 -18.38 -12.63
C LYS A 779 -4.73 -18.72 -12.68
N LEU A 780 -4.30 -19.38 -13.74
CA LEU A 780 -2.92 -19.78 -13.99
C LEU A 780 -2.44 -19.17 -15.31
N THR A 781 -1.26 -18.56 -15.30
CA THR A 781 -0.62 -17.98 -16.48
C THR A 781 0.83 -18.41 -16.53
N VAL A 782 1.30 -18.82 -17.71
CA VAL A 782 2.71 -19.17 -17.96
C VAL A 782 3.23 -18.26 -19.05
N ASP A 783 4.34 -17.59 -18.78
CA ASP A 783 4.93 -16.54 -19.61
C ASP A 783 3.88 -15.46 -19.96
N ASP A 784 3.75 -15.12 -21.24
CA ASP A 784 2.76 -14.18 -21.77
C ASP A 784 1.62 -14.91 -22.52
N LEU A 785 1.42 -16.20 -22.23
CA LEU A 785 0.33 -16.98 -22.81
C LEU A 785 -1.03 -16.56 -22.22
N GLN A 786 -2.10 -16.89 -22.94
CA GLN A 786 -3.47 -16.64 -22.47
C GLN A 786 -3.70 -17.32 -21.10
N PRO A 787 -4.25 -16.60 -20.11
CA PRO A 787 -4.56 -17.18 -18.81
C PRO A 787 -5.56 -18.32 -18.90
N VAL A 788 -5.33 -19.36 -18.12
CA VAL A 788 -6.26 -20.47 -17.92
C VAL A 788 -7.02 -20.23 -16.62
N GLU A 789 -8.35 -20.21 -16.70
CA GLU A 789 -9.22 -20.00 -15.56
C GLU A 789 -9.93 -21.30 -15.17
N GLY A 790 -10.15 -21.49 -13.88
CA GLY A 790 -10.85 -22.63 -13.31
C GLY A 790 -11.66 -22.23 -12.10
N GLN A 791 -12.64 -23.06 -11.74
CA GLN A 791 -13.49 -22.86 -10.58
C GLN A 791 -13.48 -24.14 -9.74
N MET A 792 -13.17 -24.03 -8.47
CA MET A 792 -13.17 -25.17 -7.54
C MET A 792 -14.60 -25.65 -7.24
N ALA A 793 -14.77 -26.96 -7.09
CA ALA A 793 -16.01 -27.54 -6.60
C ALA A 793 -16.11 -27.47 -5.07
N GLY A 794 -17.34 -27.43 -4.56
CA GLY A 794 -17.62 -27.34 -3.12
C GLY A 794 -17.55 -25.92 -2.55
N ASP A 795 -17.93 -25.78 -1.27
CA ASP A 795 -18.07 -24.48 -0.60
C ASP A 795 -16.87 -24.07 0.27
N HIS A 796 -15.89 -24.95 0.43
CA HIS A 796 -14.72 -24.66 1.25
C HIS A 796 -13.67 -23.90 0.44
N THR A 797 -13.24 -22.74 0.93
CA THR A 797 -12.26 -21.86 0.26
C THR A 797 -10.99 -21.66 1.07
N GLN A 798 -11.01 -21.87 2.38
CA GLN A 798 -9.89 -21.61 3.28
C GLN A 798 -8.78 -22.65 3.09
N LEU A 799 -7.55 -22.17 2.87
CA LEU A 799 -6.32 -22.95 2.78
C LEU A 799 -5.52 -22.75 4.07
N GLU A 800 -5.18 -23.84 4.77
CA GLU A 800 -4.26 -23.84 5.90
C GLU A 800 -2.86 -24.28 5.46
N PHE A 801 -1.83 -23.53 5.84
CA PHE A 801 -0.45 -23.96 5.62
C PHE A 801 0.50 -23.43 6.69
N HIS A 802 1.54 -24.22 6.94
CA HIS A 802 2.61 -23.91 7.89
C HIS A 802 3.93 -23.65 7.19
N ASN A 803 4.14 -24.28 6.03
CA ASN A 803 5.38 -24.14 5.29
C ASN A 803 5.13 -23.78 3.83
N VAL A 804 6.07 -23.06 3.25
CA VAL A 804 6.24 -22.89 1.80
C VAL A 804 7.50 -23.65 1.41
N GLU A 805 7.35 -24.68 0.58
CA GLU A 805 8.41 -25.63 0.25
C GLU A 805 8.69 -25.66 -1.25
N THR A 806 9.96 -25.82 -1.62
CA THR A 806 10.42 -25.94 -3.01
C THR A 806 11.52 -27.00 -3.09
N GLY A 807 11.74 -27.58 -4.27
CA GLY A 807 12.72 -28.64 -4.46
C GLY A 807 12.21 -30.01 -4.02
N ILE A 808 11.98 -30.17 -2.71
CA ILE A 808 11.43 -31.38 -2.09
C ILE A 808 10.30 -30.98 -1.16
N VAL A 809 9.21 -31.72 -1.20
CA VAL A 809 8.13 -31.62 -0.22
C VAL A 809 8.49 -32.49 0.99
N THR A 810 9.00 -31.86 2.05
CA THR A 810 9.46 -32.51 3.27
C THR A 810 8.30 -32.88 4.19
N GLU A 811 7.32 -31.99 4.35
CA GLU A 811 6.10 -32.28 5.11
C GLU A 811 5.09 -33.02 4.23
N LYS A 812 5.08 -34.35 4.35
CA LYS A 812 4.29 -35.25 3.49
C LYS A 812 3.32 -36.14 4.27
N ARG A 813 3.14 -35.90 5.58
CA ARG A 813 2.41 -36.82 6.48
C ARG A 813 1.00 -37.16 5.99
N PHE A 814 0.29 -36.18 5.43
CA PHE A 814 -1.10 -36.33 4.99
C PHE A 814 -1.25 -36.31 3.46
N MET A 815 -0.14 -36.27 2.72
CA MET A 815 -0.20 -36.22 1.26
C MET A 815 -0.40 -37.63 0.69
N PRO A 816 -1.48 -37.86 -0.10
CA PRO A 816 -1.75 -39.18 -0.66
C PRO A 816 -0.75 -39.58 -1.76
N ALA A 817 -0.19 -38.59 -2.47
CA ALA A 817 0.87 -38.78 -3.45
C ALA A 817 1.83 -37.59 -3.38
N VAL A 818 3.12 -37.89 -3.25
CA VAL A 818 4.18 -36.88 -3.21
C VAL A 818 4.70 -36.66 -4.63
N PRO A 819 4.77 -35.41 -5.11
CA PRO A 819 5.34 -35.12 -6.42
C PRO A 819 6.83 -35.46 -6.45
N SER A 820 7.36 -35.70 -7.65
CA SER A 820 8.80 -35.90 -7.81
C SER A 820 9.58 -34.65 -7.43
N ASN A 821 10.78 -34.83 -6.87
CA ASN A 821 11.67 -33.74 -6.51
C ASN A 821 12.07 -32.92 -7.75
N PHE A 822 12.42 -31.66 -7.58
CA PHE A 822 12.78 -30.79 -8.69
C PHE A 822 14.28 -30.82 -9.00
N ILE A 823 14.59 -30.81 -10.30
CA ILE A 823 15.94 -30.65 -10.83
C ILE A 823 15.91 -29.45 -11.78
N GLY A 824 16.71 -28.43 -11.49
CA GLY A 824 16.72 -27.19 -12.25
C GLY A 824 16.96 -25.98 -11.37
N HIS A 825 16.52 -24.82 -11.84
CA HIS A 825 16.69 -23.55 -11.16
C HIS A 825 15.34 -22.90 -10.87
N LEU A 826 15.22 -22.28 -9.69
CA LEU A 826 14.11 -21.39 -9.35
C LEU A 826 14.65 -19.98 -9.09
N GLN A 827 13.85 -18.96 -9.41
CA GLN A 827 14.18 -17.55 -9.20
C GLN A 827 12.90 -16.77 -8.88
N GLY A 828 13.00 -15.76 -8.02
CA GLY A 828 11.91 -14.78 -7.80
C GLY A 828 10.60 -15.38 -7.30
N LEU A 829 10.65 -16.35 -6.38
CA LEU A 829 9.45 -16.88 -5.72
C LEU A 829 8.84 -15.80 -4.83
N THR A 830 7.64 -15.35 -5.22
CA THR A 830 6.82 -14.40 -4.48
C THR A 830 5.49 -15.05 -4.13
N LEU A 831 5.10 -14.98 -2.86
CA LEU A 831 3.77 -15.36 -2.39
C LEU A 831 3.20 -14.23 -1.55
N ASN A 832 2.04 -13.70 -1.96
CA ASN A 832 1.36 -12.56 -1.34
C ASN A 832 2.29 -11.34 -1.14
N GLY A 833 3.12 -11.06 -2.15
CA GLY A 833 4.09 -9.95 -2.12
C GLY A 833 5.42 -10.25 -1.43
N MET A 834 5.59 -11.41 -0.77
CA MET A 834 6.82 -11.76 -0.05
C MET A 834 7.81 -12.54 -0.95
N PRO A 835 9.00 -11.99 -1.26
CA PRO A 835 10.01 -12.64 -2.11
C PRO A 835 10.88 -13.62 -1.31
N TYR A 836 10.35 -14.81 -1.02
CA TYR A 836 10.94 -15.74 -0.05
C TYR A 836 12.39 -16.16 -0.34
N ILE A 837 12.75 -16.38 -1.61
CA ILE A 837 14.13 -16.78 -1.95
C ILE A 837 15.13 -15.68 -1.54
N ASP A 838 14.81 -14.42 -1.82
CA ASP A 838 15.68 -13.28 -1.53
C ASP A 838 15.71 -12.96 -0.04
N LEU A 839 14.58 -13.05 0.66
CA LEU A 839 14.52 -12.90 2.12
C LEU A 839 15.37 -13.96 2.84
N CYS A 840 15.28 -15.23 2.40
CA CYS A 840 16.12 -16.31 2.92
C CYS A 840 17.60 -16.05 2.64
N LYS A 841 17.96 -15.59 1.44
CA LYS A 841 19.34 -15.35 1.04
C LYS A 841 19.99 -14.22 1.84
N ASN A 842 19.25 -13.16 2.10
CA ASN A 842 19.75 -11.97 2.80
C ASN A 842 19.77 -12.16 4.32
N GLY A 843 19.06 -13.15 4.86
CA GLY A 843 18.86 -13.31 6.29
C GLY A 843 17.85 -12.32 6.87
N ASP A 844 16.95 -11.78 6.03
CA ASP A 844 15.87 -10.88 6.45
C ASP A 844 14.80 -11.63 7.28
N ILE A 845 14.76 -12.96 7.14
CA ILE A 845 13.93 -13.89 7.92
C ILE A 845 14.79 -15.00 8.50
N ASP A 846 14.53 -15.38 9.76
CA ASP A 846 15.26 -16.41 10.50
C ASP A 846 14.62 -17.81 10.37
N TYR A 847 13.39 -17.88 9.88
CA TYR A 847 12.59 -19.10 9.77
C TYR A 847 12.70 -19.79 8.38
N CYS A 848 13.89 -19.78 7.80
CA CYS A 848 14.19 -20.41 6.52
C CYS A 848 15.23 -21.53 6.65
N GLU A 849 14.89 -22.71 6.14
CA GLU A 849 15.75 -23.89 6.09
C GLU A 849 16.02 -24.27 4.64
N LEU A 850 17.28 -24.30 4.20
CA LEU A 850 17.62 -24.72 2.84
C LEU A 850 18.99 -25.38 2.75
N ASN A 851 19.09 -26.37 1.87
CA ASN A 851 20.36 -26.97 1.43
C ASN A 851 20.56 -26.84 -0.09
N ALA A 852 19.69 -26.05 -0.75
CA ALA A 852 19.82 -25.66 -2.15
C ALA A 852 21.07 -24.80 -2.38
N VAL A 853 21.65 -24.90 -3.58
CA VAL A 853 22.84 -24.12 -3.94
C VAL A 853 22.40 -22.75 -4.43
N ILE A 854 22.91 -21.70 -3.80
CA ILE A 854 22.66 -20.32 -4.23
C ILE A 854 23.50 -20.02 -5.48
N GLY A 855 22.86 -19.38 -6.46
CA GLY A 855 23.45 -19.04 -7.76
C GLY A 855 23.22 -20.12 -8.80
N TYR A 856 23.57 -19.79 -10.05
CA TYR A 856 23.46 -20.71 -11.18
C TYR A 856 24.63 -21.70 -11.21
N LYS A 857 24.34 -23.00 -11.33
CA LYS A 857 25.33 -24.07 -11.46
C LYS A 857 24.84 -25.11 -12.47
N SER A 858 25.69 -25.59 -13.37
CA SER A 858 25.33 -26.74 -14.21
C SER A 858 25.06 -27.96 -13.33
N ILE A 859 23.89 -28.58 -13.49
CA ILE A 859 23.44 -29.68 -12.63
C ILE A 859 23.79 -31.02 -13.28
N VAL A 860 24.48 -31.85 -12.51
CA VAL A 860 24.68 -33.29 -12.75
C VAL A 860 24.27 -33.98 -11.46
N ALA A 861 23.06 -34.54 -11.44
CA ALA A 861 22.44 -35.10 -10.24
C ALA A 861 22.80 -36.59 -10.08
N ASP A 862 23.16 -36.99 -8.86
CA ASP A 862 23.49 -38.38 -8.47
C ASP A 862 24.27 -39.18 -9.55
N PRO A 863 25.50 -38.76 -9.91
CA PRO A 863 26.29 -39.47 -10.90
C PRO A 863 26.69 -40.86 -10.40
N VAL A 864 26.58 -41.87 -11.25
CA VAL A 864 26.90 -43.27 -10.97
C VAL A 864 27.76 -43.85 -12.09
N THR A 865 28.84 -44.53 -11.72
CA THR A 865 29.82 -45.13 -12.64
C THR A 865 29.59 -46.63 -12.81
N PHE A 866 29.48 -47.07 -14.06
CA PHE A 866 29.49 -48.47 -14.50
C PHE A 866 30.91 -48.82 -14.99
N ARG A 867 31.70 -49.49 -14.14
CA ARG A 867 33.15 -49.68 -14.39
C ARG A 867 33.47 -50.64 -15.53
N SER A 868 32.64 -51.67 -15.71
CA SER A 868 32.81 -52.70 -16.74
C SER A 868 31.57 -52.75 -17.63
N ARG A 869 31.76 -53.12 -18.90
CA ARG A 869 30.69 -53.39 -19.88
C ARG A 869 29.76 -54.55 -19.50
N SER A 870 30.09 -55.30 -18.45
CA SER A 870 29.20 -56.32 -17.86
C SER A 870 28.43 -55.82 -16.64
N SER A 871 28.61 -54.55 -16.24
CA SER A 871 27.99 -54.00 -15.04
C SER A 871 26.62 -53.43 -15.39
N TYR A 872 25.61 -53.75 -14.59
CA TYR A 872 24.26 -53.24 -14.77
C TYR A 872 23.48 -53.29 -13.46
N VAL A 873 22.42 -52.51 -13.41
CA VAL A 873 21.42 -52.55 -12.32
C VAL A 873 20.05 -52.85 -12.91
N THR A 874 19.21 -53.51 -12.12
CA THR A 874 17.80 -53.73 -12.45
C THR A 874 16.90 -52.88 -11.57
N LEU A 875 15.90 -52.24 -12.16
CA LEU A 875 14.91 -51.38 -11.51
C LEU A 875 13.49 -51.92 -11.77
N PRO A 876 12.49 -51.47 -11.00
CA PRO A 876 11.10 -51.77 -11.31
C PRO A 876 10.71 -51.35 -12.74
N THR A 877 9.76 -52.06 -13.34
CA THR A 877 9.28 -51.83 -14.71
C THR A 877 8.94 -50.37 -14.98
N LEU A 878 9.43 -49.84 -16.10
CA LEU A 878 9.16 -48.47 -16.53
C LEU A 878 7.65 -48.26 -16.77
N GLN A 879 7.09 -47.25 -16.11
CA GLN A 879 5.68 -46.87 -16.24
C GLN A 879 5.52 -45.88 -17.41
N ALA A 880 5.34 -46.36 -18.64
CA ALA A 880 5.35 -45.53 -19.86
C ALA A 880 4.16 -45.80 -20.81
N TYR A 881 2.99 -46.13 -20.25
CA TYR A 881 1.83 -46.61 -21.01
C TYR A 881 1.28 -45.58 -22.01
N TYR A 882 0.76 -44.42 -21.56
CA TYR A 882 0.11 -43.43 -22.44
C TYR A 882 1.06 -42.40 -23.07
N SER A 883 2.07 -41.99 -22.31
CA SER A 883 3.13 -41.08 -22.74
C SER A 883 4.40 -41.46 -21.99
N MET A 884 5.53 -40.99 -22.50
CA MET A 884 6.83 -41.31 -21.95
C MET A 884 7.72 -40.08 -22.00
N HIS A 885 8.40 -39.79 -20.89
CA HIS A 885 9.48 -38.81 -20.84
C HIS A 885 10.66 -39.42 -20.09
N LEU A 886 11.74 -39.68 -20.81
CA LEU A 886 13.00 -40.13 -20.26
C LEU A 886 14.00 -39.00 -20.38
N PHE A 887 14.74 -38.73 -19.31
CA PHE A 887 15.88 -37.85 -19.33
C PHE A 887 17.04 -38.54 -18.63
N LEU A 888 18.24 -38.46 -19.21
CA LEU A 888 19.47 -38.90 -18.56
C LEU A 888 20.65 -38.11 -19.11
N GLN A 889 21.71 -38.04 -18.32
CA GLN A 889 23.01 -37.57 -18.74
C GLN A 889 23.97 -38.75 -18.75
N PHE A 890 24.87 -38.80 -19.73
CA PHE A 890 25.91 -39.82 -19.75
C PHE A 890 27.27 -39.23 -20.12
N LYS A 891 28.33 -39.90 -19.65
CA LYS A 891 29.73 -39.61 -19.97
C LYS A 891 30.45 -40.93 -20.24
N THR A 892 31.05 -41.10 -21.41
CA THR A 892 31.74 -42.35 -21.78
C THR A 892 32.87 -42.13 -22.78
N THR A 893 33.82 -43.07 -22.81
CA THR A 893 34.83 -43.21 -23.86
C THR A 893 34.54 -44.38 -24.81
N SER A 894 33.59 -45.25 -24.48
CA SER A 894 33.26 -46.43 -25.27
C SER A 894 32.30 -46.06 -26.41
N PRO A 895 32.58 -46.45 -27.67
CA PRO A 895 31.72 -46.13 -28.80
C PRO A 895 30.45 -46.98 -28.87
N ASP A 896 30.43 -48.14 -28.21
CA ASP A 896 29.31 -49.08 -28.25
C ASP A 896 28.92 -49.50 -26.82
N GLY A 897 27.62 -49.67 -26.57
CA GLY A 897 27.14 -50.17 -25.27
C GLY A 897 25.64 -49.98 -25.06
N LEU A 898 24.99 -50.98 -24.46
CA LEU A 898 23.58 -50.93 -24.07
C LEU A 898 23.39 -50.08 -22.81
N VAL A 899 22.62 -48.99 -22.90
CA VAL A 899 22.39 -48.04 -21.79
C VAL A 899 21.12 -48.39 -21.02
N LEU A 900 20.02 -48.65 -21.70
CA LEU A 900 18.72 -48.93 -21.09
C LEU A 900 17.98 -50.01 -21.88
N TYR A 901 17.34 -50.96 -21.18
CA TYR A 901 16.49 -51.98 -21.79
C TYR A 901 15.31 -52.35 -20.88
N ASN A 902 14.08 -52.29 -21.41
CA ASN A 902 12.91 -52.91 -20.78
C ASN A 902 12.17 -53.75 -21.83
N ARG A 903 11.89 -55.01 -21.51
CA ARG A 903 11.02 -55.86 -22.31
C ARG A 903 9.54 -55.56 -22.01
N GLY A 904 8.64 -55.92 -22.91
CA GLY A 904 7.20 -55.84 -22.75
C GLY A 904 6.47 -57.15 -23.08
N ASP A 905 5.14 -57.10 -23.07
CA ASP A 905 4.31 -58.22 -23.48
C ASP A 905 4.43 -58.43 -25.00
N GLY A 906 4.59 -59.69 -25.42
CA GLY A 906 4.80 -60.03 -26.82
C GLY A 906 6.16 -59.52 -27.36
N ASN A 907 6.09 -58.61 -28.33
CA ASN A 907 7.26 -58.00 -28.99
C ASN A 907 7.56 -56.58 -28.49
N ASP A 908 6.81 -56.06 -27.52
CA ASP A 908 7.02 -54.71 -27.01
C ASP A 908 8.39 -54.62 -26.32
N PHE A 909 9.12 -53.54 -26.59
CA PHE A 909 10.35 -53.23 -25.87
C PHE A 909 10.74 -51.77 -26.05
N ILE A 910 11.62 -51.33 -25.15
CA ILE A 910 12.35 -50.06 -25.28
C ILE A 910 13.84 -50.29 -25.03
N VAL A 911 14.67 -49.70 -25.87
CA VAL A 911 16.13 -49.75 -25.82
C VAL A 911 16.70 -48.36 -26.06
N VAL A 912 17.71 -48.02 -25.25
CA VAL A 912 18.64 -46.93 -25.53
C VAL A 912 20.03 -47.52 -25.58
N GLU A 913 20.75 -47.30 -26.66
CA GLU A 913 22.11 -47.82 -26.86
C GLU A 913 23.01 -46.80 -27.55
N LEU A 914 24.32 -46.97 -27.37
CA LEU A 914 25.32 -46.27 -28.15
C LEU A 914 25.87 -47.22 -29.23
N VAL A 915 25.95 -46.74 -30.47
CA VAL A 915 26.45 -47.50 -31.62
C VAL A 915 27.40 -46.63 -32.43
N LYS A 916 28.67 -47.03 -32.54
CA LYS A 916 29.73 -46.25 -33.19
C LYS A 916 29.82 -44.80 -32.68
N GLY A 917 29.52 -44.61 -31.40
CA GLY A 917 29.48 -43.33 -30.70
C GLY A 917 28.22 -42.50 -30.90
N TYR A 918 27.21 -42.98 -31.64
CA TYR A 918 25.94 -42.28 -31.82
C TYR A 918 24.84 -42.93 -30.98
N LEU A 919 23.98 -42.11 -30.37
CA LEU A 919 22.86 -42.60 -29.58
C LEU A 919 21.76 -43.13 -30.50
N HIS A 920 21.29 -44.34 -30.21
CA HIS A 920 20.16 -44.97 -30.85
C HIS A 920 19.05 -45.20 -29.83
N TYR A 921 17.83 -44.78 -30.18
CA TYR A 921 16.61 -45.12 -29.48
C TYR A 921 15.83 -46.10 -30.33
N VAL A 922 15.58 -47.30 -29.78
CA VAL A 922 14.86 -48.37 -30.48
C VAL A 922 13.67 -48.78 -29.63
N SER A 923 12.49 -48.85 -30.24
CA SER A 923 11.31 -49.39 -29.57
C SER A 923 10.39 -50.14 -30.51
N ASP A 924 9.56 -51.00 -29.94
CA ASP A 924 8.42 -51.62 -30.59
C ASP A 924 7.19 -51.44 -29.69
N LEU A 925 6.10 -50.94 -30.28
CA LEU A 925 4.80 -50.68 -29.67
C LEU A 925 3.75 -51.64 -30.28
N GLY A 926 4.13 -52.90 -30.51
CA GLY A 926 3.29 -53.91 -31.17
C GLY A 926 3.09 -53.74 -32.68
N ASN A 927 3.82 -52.85 -33.36
CA ASN A 927 3.69 -52.61 -34.82
C ASN A 927 5.00 -52.76 -35.59
N GLY A 928 6.03 -53.30 -34.93
CA GLY A 928 7.37 -53.49 -35.48
C GLY A 928 8.36 -52.50 -34.89
N ALA A 929 9.58 -53.00 -34.68
CA ALA A 929 10.69 -52.22 -34.16
C ALA A 929 11.05 -51.05 -35.09
N HIS A 930 11.13 -49.86 -34.51
CA HIS A 930 11.61 -48.64 -35.17
C HIS A 930 12.86 -48.12 -34.47
N LEU A 931 13.76 -47.52 -35.25
CA LEU A 931 15.02 -46.93 -34.79
C LEU A 931 15.02 -45.44 -35.09
N ILE A 932 15.19 -44.63 -34.05
CA ILE A 932 15.45 -43.19 -34.15
C ILE A 932 16.91 -42.96 -33.77
N LYS A 933 17.69 -42.45 -34.72
CA LYS A 933 19.08 -42.05 -34.46
C LYS A 933 19.09 -40.63 -33.90
N GLY A 934 19.78 -40.46 -32.78
CA GLY A 934 20.02 -39.15 -32.23
C GLY A 934 20.85 -38.29 -33.17
N ASN A 935 20.52 -36.99 -33.25
CA ASN A 935 21.25 -36.04 -34.08
C ASN A 935 22.42 -35.43 -33.31
N SER A 936 23.65 -35.82 -33.65
CA SER A 936 24.88 -35.20 -33.16
C SER A 936 25.85 -34.97 -34.33
N ASN A 937 26.70 -33.95 -34.24
CA ASN A 937 27.74 -33.71 -35.27
C ASN A 937 28.93 -34.67 -35.14
N SER A 938 29.23 -35.06 -33.91
CA SER A 938 30.36 -35.92 -33.54
C SER A 938 29.87 -37.14 -32.77
N PRO A 939 30.70 -38.21 -32.72
CA PRO A 939 30.53 -39.28 -31.75
C PRO A 939 30.48 -38.73 -30.30
N LEU A 940 29.60 -39.28 -29.47
CA LEU A 940 29.29 -38.87 -28.09
C LEU A 940 30.14 -39.62 -27.04
N ASN A 941 31.14 -40.38 -27.49
CA ASN A 941 32.09 -41.09 -26.63
C ASN A 941 33.37 -40.26 -26.44
N ASP A 942 33.22 -38.95 -26.23
CA ASP A 942 34.29 -37.96 -26.13
C ASP A 942 34.68 -37.64 -24.67
N ASN A 943 34.16 -38.42 -23.71
CA ASN A 943 34.33 -38.23 -22.26
C ASN A 943 33.77 -36.90 -21.72
N HIS A 944 32.82 -36.27 -22.40
CA HIS A 944 32.04 -35.16 -21.87
C HIS A 944 30.63 -35.61 -21.49
N TRP A 945 29.97 -34.81 -20.65
CA TRP A 945 28.57 -35.03 -20.30
C TRP A 945 27.67 -34.63 -21.46
N HIS A 946 26.86 -35.57 -21.94
CA HIS A 946 25.82 -35.33 -22.93
C HIS A 946 24.44 -35.47 -22.31
N ASN A 947 23.51 -34.58 -22.67
CA ASN A 947 22.13 -34.64 -22.25
C ASN A 947 21.31 -35.42 -23.27
N VAL A 948 20.51 -36.38 -22.80
CA VAL A 948 19.62 -37.19 -23.63
C VAL A 948 18.20 -37.06 -23.11
N LEU A 949 17.31 -36.53 -23.94
CA LEU A 949 15.88 -36.52 -23.71
C LEU A 949 15.21 -37.40 -24.77
N ILE A 950 14.40 -38.35 -24.33
CA ILE A 950 13.57 -39.19 -25.20
C ILE A 950 12.13 -39.08 -24.71
N SER A 951 11.22 -38.58 -25.53
CA SER A 951 9.81 -38.50 -25.18
C SER A 951 8.90 -39.06 -26.25
N ARG A 952 7.72 -39.52 -25.84
CA ARG A 952 6.61 -39.93 -26.70
C ARG A 952 5.33 -39.31 -26.17
N ASP A 953 4.67 -38.50 -26.99
CA ASP A 953 3.39 -37.89 -26.64
C ASP A 953 2.20 -38.85 -26.92
N THR A 954 0.98 -38.42 -26.58
CA THR A 954 -0.25 -39.19 -26.80
C THR A 954 -0.63 -39.35 -28.28
N ASN A 955 0.02 -38.61 -29.17
CA ASN A 955 -0.14 -38.69 -30.63
C ASN A 955 0.92 -39.58 -31.28
N ASN A 956 1.72 -40.31 -30.48
CA ASN A 956 2.85 -41.10 -30.93
C ASN A 956 3.91 -40.29 -31.71
N LEU A 957 4.08 -39.02 -31.35
CA LEU A 957 5.24 -38.23 -31.75
C LEU A 957 6.39 -38.54 -30.80
N HIS A 958 7.41 -39.20 -31.32
CA HIS A 958 8.66 -39.44 -30.62
C HIS A 958 9.62 -38.27 -30.83
N THR A 959 10.27 -37.85 -29.76
CA THR A 959 11.27 -36.78 -29.76
C THR A 959 12.54 -37.30 -29.09
N VAL A 960 13.66 -37.23 -29.80
CA VAL A 960 15.00 -37.49 -29.26
C VAL A 960 15.80 -36.20 -29.35
N LYS A 961 16.15 -35.63 -28.19
CA LYS A 961 17.02 -34.45 -28.09
C LYS A 961 18.35 -34.84 -27.48
N ILE A 962 19.43 -34.54 -28.19
CA ILE A 962 20.81 -34.70 -27.72
C ILE A 962 21.43 -33.33 -27.60
N ASP A 963 21.80 -32.98 -26.38
CA ASP A 963 22.26 -31.64 -26.02
C ASP A 963 21.27 -30.56 -26.49
N THR A 964 21.57 -29.89 -27.59
CA THR A 964 20.75 -28.83 -28.19
C THR A 964 19.96 -29.29 -29.41
N LYS A 965 20.26 -30.46 -29.97
CA LYS A 965 19.71 -30.93 -31.25
C LYS A 965 18.52 -31.85 -31.06
N VAL A 966 17.40 -31.51 -31.69
CA VAL A 966 16.14 -32.26 -31.61
C VAL A 966 15.91 -33.05 -32.89
N THR A 967 15.43 -34.29 -32.75
CA THR A 967 14.95 -35.15 -33.82
C THR A 967 13.55 -35.64 -33.47
N THR A 968 12.58 -35.47 -34.36
CA THR A 968 11.22 -35.93 -34.15
C THR A 968 10.81 -36.96 -35.21
N GLN A 969 10.03 -37.95 -34.81
CA GLN A 969 9.46 -38.94 -35.72
C GLN A 969 8.09 -39.39 -35.22
N THR A 970 7.08 -39.36 -36.09
CA THR A 970 5.75 -39.90 -35.79
C THR A 970 5.69 -41.36 -36.21
N THR A 971 5.27 -42.23 -35.30
CA THR A 971 5.07 -43.66 -35.59
C THR A 971 3.58 -43.98 -35.72
N MET A 972 3.21 -44.74 -36.76
CA MET A 972 1.84 -45.25 -36.91
C MET A 972 1.72 -46.59 -36.19
N GLY A 973 0.75 -46.74 -35.27
CA GLY A 973 0.60 -47.97 -34.49
C GLY A 973 -0.16 -47.80 -33.17
N ALA A 974 -0.05 -48.80 -32.31
CA ALA A 974 -0.67 -48.87 -31.00
C ALA A 974 -0.25 -47.66 -30.16
N LYS A 975 -1.19 -47.17 -29.34
CA LYS A 975 -0.98 -45.98 -28.51
C LYS A 975 -0.25 -46.27 -27.20
N ASN A 976 -0.16 -47.54 -26.84
CA ASN A 976 0.27 -47.97 -25.52
C ASN A 976 1.56 -48.79 -25.63
N LEU A 977 2.49 -48.56 -24.70
CA LEU A 977 3.70 -49.36 -24.54
C LEU A 977 3.53 -50.25 -23.32
N ASP A 978 3.31 -51.55 -23.53
CA ASP A 978 3.02 -52.51 -22.46
C ASP A 978 4.29 -53.21 -21.98
N LEU A 979 5.03 -52.53 -21.10
CA LEU A 979 6.29 -53.06 -20.54
C LEU A 979 6.04 -54.06 -19.39
N LYS A 980 6.92 -55.06 -19.28
CA LYS A 980 6.90 -56.13 -18.27
C LYS A 980 8.31 -56.50 -17.83
N GLY A 981 8.41 -56.99 -16.60
CA GLY A 981 9.70 -57.38 -16.03
C GLY A 981 10.61 -56.18 -15.76
N ASP A 982 11.80 -56.47 -15.29
CA ASP A 982 12.71 -55.46 -14.76
C ASP A 982 13.24 -54.52 -15.86
N LEU A 983 13.44 -53.26 -15.48
CA LEU A 983 14.16 -52.27 -16.28
C LEU A 983 15.66 -52.43 -16.04
N TYR A 984 16.43 -52.68 -17.10
CA TYR A 984 17.87 -52.82 -17.05
C TYR A 984 18.55 -51.50 -17.40
N VAL A 985 19.53 -51.09 -16.60
CA VAL A 985 20.33 -49.87 -16.81
C VAL A 985 21.81 -50.24 -16.74
N GLY A 986 22.58 -49.80 -17.74
CA GLY A 986 24.01 -50.09 -17.88
C GLY A 986 24.34 -51.37 -18.67
N GLY A 987 23.39 -52.27 -18.86
CA GLY A 987 23.59 -53.53 -19.59
C GLY A 987 22.57 -54.60 -19.21
N VAL A 988 22.73 -55.81 -19.72
CA VAL A 988 21.88 -56.97 -19.39
C VAL A 988 22.74 -58.18 -19.05
N ALA A 989 22.12 -59.27 -18.57
CA ALA A 989 22.84 -60.52 -18.35
C ALA A 989 23.46 -61.04 -19.65
N LYS A 990 24.66 -61.65 -19.55
CA LYS A 990 25.47 -62.06 -20.72
C LYS A 990 24.71 -62.91 -21.75
N GLU A 991 23.85 -63.81 -21.30
CA GLU A 991 23.07 -64.67 -22.19
C GLU A 991 21.96 -63.91 -22.93
N MET A 992 21.42 -62.83 -22.34
CA MET A 992 20.33 -62.05 -22.92
C MET A 992 20.74 -61.28 -24.18
N TYR A 993 22.03 -60.95 -24.35
CA TYR A 993 22.51 -60.27 -25.57
C TYR A 993 22.27 -61.07 -26.85
N ARG A 994 22.14 -62.40 -26.75
CA ARG A 994 21.82 -63.28 -27.89
C ARG A 994 20.37 -63.18 -28.33
N ASP A 995 19.49 -62.82 -27.40
CA ASP A 995 18.04 -62.79 -27.56
C ASP A 995 17.48 -61.36 -27.71
N LEU A 996 18.35 -60.35 -27.76
CA LEU A 996 17.93 -58.96 -28.01
C LEU A 996 17.25 -58.82 -29.39
N PRO A 997 16.29 -57.88 -29.52
CA PRO A 997 15.62 -57.63 -30.79
C PRO A 997 16.60 -57.35 -31.94
N LYS A 998 16.28 -57.82 -33.16
CA LYS A 998 17.21 -57.79 -34.31
C LYS A 998 17.75 -56.39 -34.67
N LEU A 999 17.00 -55.34 -34.37
CA LEU A 999 17.38 -53.96 -34.67
C LEU A 999 18.36 -53.35 -33.63
N VAL A 1000 18.60 -54.05 -32.52
CA VAL A 1000 19.52 -53.66 -31.45
C VAL A 1000 20.92 -54.19 -31.76
N HIS A 1001 21.90 -53.29 -31.80
CA HIS A 1001 23.26 -53.61 -32.21
C HIS A 1001 24.17 -54.04 -31.05
N SER A 1002 23.88 -53.61 -29.83
CA SER A 1002 24.71 -53.86 -28.65
C SER A 1002 24.90 -55.36 -28.39
N ARG A 1003 26.15 -55.75 -28.12
CA ARG A 1003 26.54 -57.10 -27.66
C ARG A 1003 27.26 -57.07 -26.32
N GLU A 1004 27.34 -55.89 -25.73
CA GLU A 1004 27.97 -55.57 -24.46
C GLU A 1004 27.23 -54.38 -23.83
N GLY A 1005 27.43 -54.18 -22.53
CA GLY A 1005 26.79 -53.11 -21.76
C GLY A 1005 27.57 -51.80 -21.84
N PHE A 1006 26.92 -50.75 -21.37
CA PHE A 1006 27.51 -49.43 -21.21
C PHE A 1006 28.62 -49.44 -20.15
N GLN A 1007 29.72 -48.75 -20.47
CA GLN A 1007 30.81 -48.48 -19.55
C GLN A 1007 31.04 -46.98 -19.53
N GLY A 1008 30.94 -46.36 -18.35
CA GLY A 1008 30.98 -44.91 -18.20
C GLY A 1008 30.11 -44.46 -17.03
N CYS A 1009 29.71 -43.20 -17.03
CA CYS A 1009 28.83 -42.65 -16.01
C CYS A 1009 27.44 -42.34 -16.55
N LEU A 1010 26.43 -42.55 -15.70
CA LEU A 1010 25.08 -42.03 -15.87
C LEU A 1010 24.76 -41.05 -14.73
N ALA A 1011 23.98 -40.02 -15.02
CA ALA A 1011 23.52 -39.05 -14.03
C ALA A 1011 22.13 -38.53 -14.42
N THR A 1012 21.45 -37.91 -13.47
CA THR A 1012 20.17 -37.23 -13.65
C THR A 1012 19.14 -38.13 -14.35
N VAL A 1013 19.06 -39.39 -13.95
CA VAL A 1013 18.17 -40.38 -14.58
C VAL A 1013 16.72 -40.12 -14.13
N ASP A 1014 15.89 -39.67 -15.05
CA ASP A 1014 14.45 -39.46 -14.90
C ASP A 1014 13.69 -40.48 -15.75
N LEU A 1015 12.95 -41.35 -15.07
CA LEU A 1015 12.17 -42.43 -15.66
C LEU A 1015 10.68 -42.08 -15.58
N ASN A 1016 10.22 -41.25 -16.50
CA ASN A 1016 8.83 -40.80 -16.60
C ASN A 1016 8.29 -40.17 -15.30
N GLY A 1017 9.10 -39.30 -14.70
CA GLY A 1017 8.79 -38.59 -13.46
C GLY A 1017 9.42 -39.20 -12.21
N ARG A 1018 9.88 -40.45 -12.26
CA ARG A 1018 10.58 -41.09 -11.13
C ARG A 1018 12.08 -40.81 -11.21
N LEU A 1019 12.67 -40.35 -10.10
CA LEU A 1019 14.13 -40.23 -9.90
C LEU A 1019 14.62 -41.43 -9.07
N PRO A 1020 14.98 -42.56 -9.69
CA PRO A 1020 15.57 -43.67 -8.94
C PRO A 1020 16.98 -43.32 -8.49
N ASP A 1021 17.31 -43.67 -7.25
CA ASP A 1021 18.70 -43.84 -6.85
C ASP A 1021 19.19 -45.16 -7.44
N LEU A 1022 20.07 -45.11 -8.45
CA LEU A 1022 20.45 -46.31 -9.22
C LEU A 1022 21.11 -47.41 -8.38
N LEU A 1023 21.57 -47.11 -7.16
CA LEU A 1023 22.15 -48.09 -6.25
C LEU A 1023 21.18 -48.50 -5.15
N ALA A 1024 20.47 -47.54 -4.54
CA ALA A 1024 19.58 -47.82 -3.42
C ALA A 1024 18.22 -48.41 -3.86
N ASP A 1025 17.71 -48.01 -5.03
CA ASP A 1025 16.44 -48.50 -5.58
C ASP A 1025 16.60 -49.75 -6.46
N ALA A 1026 17.85 -50.22 -6.67
CA ALA A 1026 18.14 -51.38 -7.51
C ALA A 1026 17.55 -52.66 -6.90
N LEU A 1027 16.77 -53.39 -7.71
CA LEU A 1027 16.30 -54.74 -7.39
C LEU A 1027 17.48 -55.73 -7.34
N ALA A 1028 18.44 -55.57 -8.24
CA ALA A 1028 19.72 -56.28 -8.23
C ALA A 1028 20.81 -55.42 -8.88
N THR A 1029 22.04 -55.56 -8.38
CA THR A 1029 23.25 -54.93 -8.95
C THR A 1029 24.21 -56.02 -9.37
N THR A 1030 24.69 -55.98 -10.61
CA THR A 1030 25.67 -56.92 -11.17
C THR A 1030 26.91 -56.17 -11.63
N GLY A 1031 28.10 -56.68 -11.30
CA GLY A 1031 29.37 -56.03 -11.63
C GLY A 1031 29.76 -54.93 -10.63
N GLN A 1032 30.60 -53.99 -11.07
CA GLN A 1032 31.09 -52.88 -10.25
C GLN A 1032 30.39 -51.59 -10.66
N VAL A 1033 29.40 -51.20 -9.86
CA VAL A 1033 28.64 -49.96 -10.00
C VAL A 1033 28.88 -49.12 -8.74
N GLU A 1034 29.36 -47.89 -8.91
CA GLU A 1034 29.82 -47.04 -7.81
C GLU A 1034 29.25 -45.63 -7.92
N ARG A 1035 29.04 -44.95 -6.79
CA ARG A 1035 28.66 -43.52 -6.79
C ARG A 1035 29.81 -42.65 -7.27
N GLY A 1036 29.47 -41.51 -7.85
CA GLY A 1036 30.41 -40.55 -8.38
C GLY A 1036 30.76 -40.81 -9.84
N CYS A 1037 31.45 -39.84 -10.44
CA CYS A 1037 31.95 -39.90 -11.81
C CYS A 1037 33.31 -39.20 -11.94
N GLU A 1038 34.19 -39.48 -10.98
CA GLU A 1038 35.57 -39.01 -11.02
C GLU A 1038 36.38 -39.89 -11.97
N VAL A 1039 37.10 -39.24 -12.88
CA VAL A 1039 37.96 -39.92 -13.84
C VAL A 1039 39.15 -40.44 -13.04
N ALA A 1040 39.20 -41.76 -12.80
CA ALA A 1040 40.46 -42.43 -12.55
C ALA A 1040 41.31 -42.27 -13.82
N LEU A 1041 41.97 -41.13 -13.98
CA LEU A 1041 43.07 -40.99 -14.90
C LEU A 1041 44.07 -42.07 -14.47
N MET A 1042 44.40 -42.98 -15.38
CA MET A 1042 45.55 -43.86 -15.24
C MET A 1042 46.81 -43.00 -15.12
N LYS A 1043 47.10 -42.50 -13.92
CA LYS A 1043 48.44 -42.42 -13.39
C LYS A 1043 48.50 -43.47 -12.30
N ALA A 1044 49.29 -44.52 -12.53
CA ALA A 1044 49.91 -45.18 -11.41
C ALA A 1044 50.61 -44.07 -10.60
N ASP A 1045 50.30 -44.00 -9.30
CA ASP A 1045 50.64 -42.98 -8.30
C ASP A 1045 49.52 -41.96 -8.00
N LEU A 1046 48.80 -42.31 -6.93
CA LEU A 1046 47.71 -41.65 -6.19
C LEU A 1046 46.31 -41.60 -6.84
N GLN A 1047 45.36 -42.16 -6.07
CA GLN A 1047 43.88 -42.03 -6.10
C GLN A 1047 43.08 -43.07 -6.91
N GLY A 1048 42.86 -44.23 -6.25
CA GLY A 1048 41.65 -45.06 -6.39
C GLY A 1048 40.55 -44.64 -5.39
N PRO A 1049 39.44 -45.40 -5.26
CA PRO A 1049 38.10 -44.93 -4.85
C PRO A 1049 38.09 -44.26 -3.47
N SER A 1050 37.11 -43.36 -3.23
CA SER A 1050 36.83 -42.61 -2.00
C SER A 1050 37.91 -42.80 -0.93
N THR A 1051 38.85 -41.86 -0.86
CA THR A 1051 40.09 -41.98 -0.09
C THR A 1051 39.85 -42.72 1.23
N THR A 1052 40.43 -43.91 1.35
CA THR A 1052 40.36 -44.69 2.58
C THR A 1052 41.42 -44.18 3.56
N CYS A 1053 41.18 -44.34 4.86
CA CYS A 1053 42.19 -43.99 5.87
C CYS A 1053 43.48 -44.79 5.64
N GLN A 1054 44.56 -44.07 5.37
CA GLN A 1054 45.94 -44.55 5.33
C GLN A 1054 46.69 -44.05 6.57
N GLU A 1055 47.87 -44.61 6.86
CA GLU A 1055 48.69 -44.18 8.00
C GLU A 1055 49.10 -42.70 7.93
N ASP A 1056 49.18 -42.13 6.72
CA ASP A 1056 49.55 -40.74 6.44
C ASP A 1056 48.34 -39.84 6.07
N SER A 1057 47.12 -40.36 6.17
CA SER A 1057 45.90 -39.60 5.83
C SER A 1057 45.73 -38.33 6.68
N CYS A 1058 46.15 -38.36 7.95
CA CYS A 1058 46.05 -37.24 8.87
C CYS A 1058 47.42 -36.85 9.40
N SER A 1059 47.74 -35.56 9.34
CA SER A 1059 49.01 -35.03 9.83
C SER A 1059 49.00 -34.85 11.35
N ASN A 1060 50.18 -34.69 11.94
CA ASN A 1060 50.35 -34.34 13.36
C ASN A 1060 49.59 -35.25 14.35
N GLN A 1061 49.51 -36.55 14.05
CA GLN A 1061 48.80 -37.55 14.86
C GLN A 1061 47.28 -37.34 14.96
N GLY A 1062 46.69 -36.61 14.01
CA GLY A 1062 45.24 -36.54 13.86
C GLY A 1062 44.65 -37.93 13.63
N VAL A 1063 43.49 -38.20 14.21
CA VAL A 1063 42.85 -39.52 14.09
C VAL A 1063 42.09 -39.57 12.76
N CYS A 1064 42.49 -40.47 11.87
CA CYS A 1064 41.75 -40.68 10.62
C CYS A 1064 40.45 -41.44 10.89
N LEU A 1065 39.34 -40.86 10.46
CA LEU A 1065 37.99 -41.42 10.56
C LEU A 1065 37.47 -41.71 9.15
N GLN A 1066 37.18 -42.97 8.87
CA GLN A 1066 36.59 -43.37 7.59
C GLN A 1066 35.13 -42.91 7.51
N GLN A 1067 34.80 -42.17 6.45
CA GLN A 1067 33.45 -41.74 6.09
C GLN A 1067 32.98 -42.45 4.81
N TRP A 1068 31.72 -42.25 4.44
CA TRP A 1068 31.14 -42.85 3.24
C TRP A 1068 31.58 -42.16 1.92
N GLU A 1069 31.89 -40.86 1.94
CA GLU A 1069 32.45 -40.11 0.78
C GLU A 1069 33.99 -40.03 0.77
N GLY A 1070 34.69 -40.54 1.78
CA GLY A 1070 36.15 -40.39 1.92
C GLY A 1070 36.61 -40.59 3.37
N PHE A 1071 37.70 -39.97 3.80
CA PHE A 1071 38.10 -39.93 5.21
C PHE A 1071 38.07 -38.49 5.74
N SER A 1072 37.93 -38.32 7.05
CA SER A 1072 38.10 -37.05 7.75
C SER A 1072 39.13 -37.20 8.86
N CYS A 1073 39.79 -36.11 9.26
CA CYS A 1073 40.74 -36.14 10.36
C CYS A 1073 40.16 -35.44 11.59
N ASP A 1074 40.17 -36.15 12.72
CA ASP A 1074 39.88 -35.56 14.03
C ASP A 1074 41.17 -34.98 14.61
N CYS A 1075 41.23 -33.65 14.64
CA CYS A 1075 42.37 -32.87 15.10
C CYS A 1075 42.28 -32.45 16.56
N SER A 1076 41.23 -32.87 17.30
CA SER A 1076 40.92 -32.41 18.66
C SER A 1076 42.05 -32.66 19.67
N MET A 1077 42.84 -33.70 19.44
CA MET A 1077 43.99 -34.09 20.27
C MET A 1077 45.33 -33.66 19.68
N THR A 1078 45.31 -32.84 18.63
CA THR A 1078 46.49 -32.25 17.98
C THR A 1078 46.55 -30.75 18.24
N SER A 1079 47.71 -30.12 18.08
CA SER A 1079 47.86 -28.66 18.16
C SER A 1079 47.58 -27.94 16.82
N PHE A 1080 46.90 -28.61 15.89
CA PHE A 1080 46.67 -28.15 14.52
C PHE A 1080 45.18 -28.20 14.19
N GLY A 1081 44.72 -27.25 13.39
CA GLY A 1081 43.38 -27.25 12.82
C GLY A 1081 43.36 -27.76 11.38
N GLY A 1082 42.22 -27.58 10.73
CA GLY A 1082 42.04 -27.88 9.31
C GLY A 1082 41.66 -29.33 9.00
N PRO A 1083 41.28 -29.61 7.75
CA PRO A 1083 40.71 -30.90 7.34
C PRO A 1083 41.69 -32.09 7.43
N LEU A 1084 43.00 -31.84 7.48
CA LEU A 1084 44.06 -32.86 7.58
C LEU A 1084 44.95 -32.68 8.82
N CYS A 1085 44.54 -31.84 9.78
CA CYS A 1085 45.31 -31.51 10.99
C CYS A 1085 46.72 -30.97 10.68
N ASN A 1086 46.83 -30.13 9.65
CA ASN A 1086 48.11 -29.55 9.22
C ASN A 1086 48.09 -28.02 9.19
N ASP A 1087 46.95 -27.40 9.52
CA ASP A 1087 46.87 -25.95 9.61
C ASP A 1087 47.36 -25.54 10.99
N GLY A 1088 48.45 -24.78 11.07
CA GLY A 1088 48.96 -24.27 12.34
C GLY A 1088 47.94 -23.30 12.95
N GLU A 1089 47.44 -23.60 14.16
CA GLU A 1089 46.63 -22.62 14.87
C GLU A 1089 47.46 -21.35 15.13
N SER A 1090 46.92 -20.20 14.71
CA SER A 1090 47.48 -18.91 15.10
C SER A 1090 47.35 -18.77 16.61
N LEU A 1091 48.49 -18.68 17.29
CA LEU A 1091 48.73 -18.45 18.72
C LEU A 1091 48.15 -17.11 19.27
N PHE A 1092 46.93 -16.73 18.88
CA PHE A 1092 46.31 -15.45 19.26
C PHE A 1092 45.27 -15.54 20.39
N PHE A 1093 45.04 -16.72 20.98
CA PHE A 1093 43.99 -16.94 21.99
C PHE A 1093 44.51 -17.57 23.30
N LEU A 1094 45.56 -17.00 23.91
CA LEU A 1094 45.96 -17.35 25.28
C LEU A 1094 46.54 -16.15 26.07
N LEU A 1095 46.07 -14.93 25.78
CA LEU A 1095 46.44 -13.71 26.52
C LEU A 1095 45.26 -12.95 27.14
N PHE A 1096 44.05 -13.52 27.13
CA PHE A 1096 42.92 -13.01 27.92
C PHE A 1096 42.13 -14.17 28.53
N LEU A 1097 42.63 -14.67 29.67
CA LEU A 1097 41.84 -15.25 30.76
C LEU A 1097 42.59 -15.02 32.07
#